data_AF-A0A939Z0C5-F1
#
_entry.id   AF-A0A939Z0C5-F1
#
_cell.length_a   1.000
_cell.length_b   1.000
_cell.length_c   1.000
_cell.angle_alpha   90.00
_cell.angle_beta   90.00
_cell.angle_gamma   90.00
#
_symmetry.space_group_name_H-M   'P 1'
#
loop_
_entity.id
_entity.type
_entity.pdbx_description
1 polymer ?
#
loop_
_entity_poly.entity_id
_entity_poly.type
_entity_poly.pdbx_seq_one_letter_code
_entity_poly.pdbx_strand_id
1 'polypeptide(L)'
;MNEKLLQDNKTLVEFWDGAFTIPEEEKAAIRESGMSGPEEMAPSEKLIKAAAELGAGKKVLDLGCGNGWAACIAAKAGCGDVTAADPAPNAAAAARFIAGLCGVGDRVHAVCSAGDWLDTVPAGTYDGLICSNVLDVVPPETAEELLREAARITAEDAAIVIGLNYWLSPEKAAEKGIELADGCKLYQDGVLRLVSRTDEEWAALFAPYFTVESLEHFAWPGEQEERRRLFRLRKKKNENPEKENKNMIQFKEGYYADIRIEDRSRTTISYKAGVLEEMKVRNEKQAFLRVYDGKLWYYASVTDVDHLQKTLDGLYAAATANPAILEDPIVKRFEINRDKLSNFADCSVRDIPLAKKQELLLSYLPILSEEPAVTLPEGNYLDRNSEFRFLSSLGADITYDYQTCGIALSFAMAEGEKQFHGGWSNGATRFEELRGLEETIRDSVREQADSMRSAVPVEAGKYPVVLSPEAAGVFAHESFGHKSEADFMISDETMKEEWQLGKTVGSPILSIAESGTIPGSGFVPYDDEGTKARMNYLIKNGVLAGRLHSAMTAAALDEDLTGNARAIGCEFEPIVRMTTTYIEGGDLSFDELIAPIEKGYFIKTVKHGSGMSTFTIAPKVAYEIVNGKLGRPAQISVISGNVFETLGLIDGLTKDVELLSFVAGGCGKMEQYPLPVGFGGPYVRVSEMNVQ
;
A
#
# COMPACT_ATOMS: atom_id res chain seq x y z
N MET A 1 9.27 1.02 -8.97
CA MET A 1 10.25 0.01 -8.50
C MET A 1 10.62 0.31 -7.04
N ASN A 2 10.42 -0.64 -6.11
CA ASN A 2 10.51 -0.44 -4.65
C ASN A 2 11.97 -0.31 -4.16
N GLU A 3 12.28 0.44 -3.08
CA GLU A 3 13.66 0.66 -2.59
C GLU A 3 14.39 -0.63 -2.15
N LYS A 4 13.63 -1.69 -1.83
CA LYS A 4 14.18 -3.03 -1.55
C LYS A 4 14.64 -3.76 -2.82
N LEU A 5 13.93 -3.55 -3.95
CA LEU A 5 14.32 -4.03 -5.28
C LEU A 5 15.59 -3.33 -5.80
N LEU A 6 15.89 -2.12 -5.33
CA LEU A 6 17.11 -1.39 -5.67
C LEU A 6 18.35 -1.91 -4.94
N GLN A 7 18.24 -2.38 -3.69
CA GLN A 7 19.38 -2.97 -2.97
C GLN A 7 19.80 -4.34 -3.55
N ASP A 8 18.83 -5.18 -3.93
CA ASP A 8 19.12 -6.48 -4.55
C ASP A 8 19.60 -6.33 -6.01
N ASN A 9 19.10 -5.34 -6.77
CA ASN A 9 19.54 -5.11 -8.15
C ASN A 9 20.87 -4.36 -8.29
N LYS A 10 21.24 -3.47 -7.36
CA LYS A 10 22.46 -2.65 -7.53
C LYS A 10 23.72 -3.51 -7.54
N THR A 11 23.81 -4.49 -6.65
CA THR A 11 24.92 -5.46 -6.58
C THR A 11 24.95 -6.39 -7.80
N LEU A 12 23.78 -6.73 -8.36
CA LEU A 12 23.65 -7.58 -9.55
C LEU A 12 24.10 -6.85 -10.83
N VAL A 13 23.61 -5.62 -11.05
CA VAL A 13 23.97 -4.81 -12.22
C VAL A 13 25.45 -4.44 -12.16
N GLU A 14 25.98 -4.02 -11.01
CA GLU A 14 27.43 -3.74 -10.84
C GLU A 14 28.30 -4.97 -11.13
N PHE A 15 27.87 -6.16 -10.70
CA PHE A 15 28.58 -7.41 -11.01
C PHE A 15 28.62 -7.68 -12.52
N TRP A 16 27.48 -7.65 -13.20
CA TRP A 16 27.41 -7.94 -14.64
C TRP A 16 28.09 -6.85 -15.47
N ASP A 17 28.01 -5.59 -15.05
CA ASP A 17 28.72 -4.48 -15.68
C ASP A 17 30.24 -4.69 -15.65
N GLY A 18 30.78 -5.21 -14.53
CA GLY A 18 32.17 -5.61 -14.44
C GLY A 18 32.54 -6.74 -15.42
N ALA A 19 31.66 -7.73 -15.59
CA ALA A 19 31.89 -8.89 -16.47
C ALA A 19 31.96 -8.52 -17.97
N PHE A 20 31.36 -7.40 -18.39
CA PHE A 20 31.41 -6.93 -19.78
C PHE A 20 32.44 -5.83 -20.03
N THR A 21 33.34 -5.58 -19.07
CA THR A 21 34.45 -4.66 -19.27
C THR A 21 35.47 -5.26 -20.24
N ILE A 22 35.68 -4.62 -21.39
CA ILE A 22 36.74 -4.98 -22.34
C ILE A 22 37.88 -3.95 -22.21
N PRO A 23 39.05 -4.32 -21.66
CA PRO A 23 40.22 -3.43 -21.58
C PRO A 23 40.69 -2.96 -22.97
N GLU A 24 41.28 -1.76 -23.06
CA GLU A 24 41.73 -1.20 -24.34
C GLU A 24 42.81 -2.06 -25.04
N GLU A 25 43.66 -2.73 -24.26
CA GLU A 25 44.65 -3.68 -24.79
C GLU A 25 43.98 -4.90 -25.45
N GLU A 26 42.88 -5.39 -24.87
CA GLU A 26 42.09 -6.48 -25.42
C GLU A 26 41.31 -6.03 -26.66
N LYS A 27 40.75 -4.80 -26.67
CA LYS A 27 40.14 -4.22 -27.88
C LYS A 27 41.14 -4.08 -29.03
N ALA A 28 42.39 -3.73 -28.74
CA ALA A 28 43.46 -3.66 -29.74
C ALA A 28 43.80 -5.06 -30.28
N ALA A 29 43.95 -6.04 -29.40
CA ALA A 29 44.19 -7.44 -29.78
C ALA A 29 43.06 -8.03 -30.64
N ILE A 30 41.79 -7.76 -30.30
CA ILE A 30 40.61 -8.21 -31.07
C ILE A 30 40.58 -7.56 -32.47
N ARG A 31 41.01 -6.30 -32.59
CA ARG A 31 41.12 -5.62 -33.90
C ARG A 31 42.23 -6.21 -34.76
N GLU A 32 43.34 -6.64 -34.15
CA GLU A 32 44.48 -7.25 -34.85
C GLU A 32 44.25 -8.72 -35.21
N SER A 33 43.52 -9.48 -34.37
CA SER A 33 43.24 -10.89 -34.58
C SER A 33 42.24 -11.17 -35.70
N GLY A 34 41.47 -10.16 -36.10
CA GLY A 34 40.49 -10.28 -37.19
C GLY A 34 39.41 -11.31 -36.88
N MET A 35 38.74 -11.17 -35.73
CA MET A 35 37.59 -11.99 -35.31
C MET A 35 36.72 -12.42 -36.50
N SER A 36 36.47 -13.71 -36.66
CA SER A 36 35.85 -14.23 -37.88
C SER A 36 34.33 -13.97 -37.95
N GLY A 37 33.68 -13.68 -36.82
CA GLY A 37 32.28 -13.26 -36.75
C GLY A 37 31.68 -13.31 -35.33
N PRO A 38 30.44 -12.79 -35.13
CA PRO A 38 29.74 -12.84 -33.85
C PRO A 38 29.40 -14.27 -33.38
N GLU A 39 29.53 -15.26 -34.26
CA GLU A 39 29.34 -16.68 -33.97
C GLU A 39 30.35 -17.22 -32.96
N GLU A 40 31.58 -16.66 -32.92
CA GLU A 40 32.62 -17.05 -31.95
C GLU A 40 32.28 -16.63 -30.51
N MET A 41 31.37 -15.67 -30.36
CA MET A 41 30.89 -15.17 -29.06
C MET A 41 29.60 -15.83 -28.61
N ALA A 42 28.93 -16.55 -29.52
CA ALA A 42 27.65 -17.16 -29.23
C ALA A 42 27.83 -18.42 -28.37
N PRO A 43 26.95 -18.64 -27.38
CA PRO A 43 27.12 -19.76 -26.46
C PRO A 43 26.73 -21.13 -27.06
N SER A 44 26.12 -21.17 -28.25
CA SER A 44 25.71 -22.43 -28.90
C SER A 44 25.29 -22.20 -30.34
N GLU A 45 25.57 -23.17 -31.23
CA GLU A 45 25.05 -23.19 -32.60
C GLU A 45 23.51 -23.12 -32.67
N LYS A 46 22.80 -23.71 -31.69
CA LYS A 46 21.34 -23.66 -31.64
C LYS A 46 20.82 -22.24 -31.39
N LEU A 47 21.52 -21.49 -30.55
CA LEU A 47 21.23 -20.09 -30.27
C LEU A 47 21.61 -19.15 -31.43
N ILE A 48 22.73 -19.42 -32.12
CA ILE A 48 23.09 -18.74 -33.37
C ILE A 48 21.96 -18.88 -34.38
N LYS A 49 21.50 -20.12 -34.61
CA LYS A 49 20.43 -20.40 -35.56
C LYS A 49 19.13 -19.72 -35.15
N ALA A 50 18.76 -19.76 -33.87
CA ALA A 50 17.56 -19.12 -33.36
C ALA A 50 17.60 -17.59 -33.53
N ALA A 51 18.74 -16.95 -33.22
CA ALA A 51 18.93 -15.52 -33.42
C ALA A 51 18.88 -15.12 -34.90
N ALA A 52 19.47 -15.92 -35.79
CA ALA A 52 19.44 -15.68 -37.24
C ALA A 52 18.04 -15.85 -37.86
N GLU A 53 17.17 -16.65 -37.24
CA GLU A 53 15.79 -16.88 -37.69
C GLU A 53 14.82 -15.77 -37.23
N LEU A 54 15.27 -14.84 -36.39
CA LEU A 54 14.55 -13.59 -36.12
C LEU A 54 14.64 -12.76 -37.41
N GLY A 55 13.52 -12.71 -38.14
CA GLY A 55 13.54 -12.61 -39.61
C GLY A 55 14.25 -11.42 -40.26
N ALA A 56 14.62 -11.61 -41.53
CA ALA A 56 15.19 -10.57 -42.39
C ALA A 56 14.17 -9.43 -42.68
N GLY A 57 14.63 -8.18 -42.63
CA GLY A 57 13.80 -6.98 -42.86
C GLY A 57 12.91 -6.55 -41.69
N LYS A 58 13.04 -7.20 -40.53
CA LYS A 58 12.26 -6.93 -39.32
C LYS A 58 12.98 -6.03 -38.33
N LYS A 59 12.22 -5.47 -37.38
CA LYS A 59 12.74 -4.81 -36.18
C LYS A 59 12.83 -5.80 -35.02
N VAL A 60 14.03 -5.97 -34.44
CA VAL A 60 14.29 -6.99 -33.40
C VAL A 60 14.80 -6.34 -32.12
N LEU A 61 14.36 -6.86 -30.97
CA LEU A 61 14.91 -6.51 -29.67
C LEU A 61 15.78 -7.65 -29.13
N ASP A 62 17.02 -7.33 -28.77
CA ASP A 62 17.90 -8.15 -27.95
C ASP A 62 17.87 -7.60 -26.51
N LEU A 63 17.12 -8.27 -25.63
CA LEU A 63 16.83 -7.83 -24.26
C LEU A 63 17.81 -8.49 -23.29
N GLY A 64 18.61 -7.68 -22.60
CA GLY A 64 19.78 -8.14 -21.83
C GLY A 64 20.91 -8.58 -22.76
N CYS A 65 21.31 -7.69 -23.67
CA CYS A 65 22.14 -8.04 -24.81
C CYS A 65 23.59 -8.45 -24.44
N GLY A 66 24.07 -8.10 -23.25
CA GLY A 66 25.44 -8.41 -22.83
C GLY A 66 26.47 -7.86 -23.83
N ASN A 67 27.26 -8.74 -24.46
CA ASN A 67 28.23 -8.34 -25.47
C ASN A 67 27.64 -8.09 -26.89
N GLY A 68 26.32 -8.28 -27.06
CA GLY A 68 25.60 -8.04 -28.31
C GLY A 68 25.74 -9.11 -29.39
N TRP A 69 26.19 -10.33 -29.06
CA TRP A 69 26.35 -11.42 -30.03
C TRP A 69 25.05 -11.72 -30.78
N ALA A 70 23.92 -11.79 -30.08
CA ALA A 70 22.61 -12.13 -30.65
C ALA A 70 22.13 -11.03 -31.59
N ALA A 71 22.22 -9.76 -31.16
CA ALA A 71 21.92 -8.61 -32.01
C ALA A 71 22.75 -8.59 -33.31
N CYS A 72 24.05 -8.89 -33.22
CA CYS A 72 24.93 -8.91 -34.38
C CYS A 72 24.59 -10.05 -35.35
N ILE A 73 24.23 -11.23 -34.84
CA ILE A 73 23.78 -12.36 -35.67
C ILE A 73 22.47 -12.04 -36.38
N ALA A 74 21.48 -11.50 -35.67
CA ALA A 74 20.21 -11.09 -36.25
C ALA A 74 20.42 -10.04 -37.37
N ALA A 75 21.27 -9.04 -37.11
CA ALA A 75 21.65 -8.05 -38.14
C ALA A 75 22.35 -8.72 -39.34
N LYS A 76 23.32 -9.61 -39.15
CA LYS A 76 23.99 -10.31 -40.26
C LYS A 76 23.03 -11.20 -41.06
N ALA A 77 22.03 -11.79 -40.41
CA ALA A 77 20.98 -12.58 -41.05
C ALA A 77 19.95 -11.75 -41.84
N GLY A 78 20.04 -10.42 -41.76
CA GLY A 78 19.27 -9.50 -42.59
C GLY A 78 18.23 -8.66 -41.85
N CYS A 79 18.21 -8.64 -40.51
CA CYS A 79 17.39 -7.67 -39.77
C CYS A 79 17.78 -6.23 -40.13
N GLY A 80 16.78 -5.37 -40.29
CA GLY A 80 16.96 -3.99 -40.72
C GLY A 80 17.27 -3.02 -39.59
N ASP A 81 16.75 -3.31 -38.40
CA ASP A 81 16.86 -2.49 -37.19
C ASP A 81 16.87 -3.42 -35.96
N VAL A 82 17.95 -3.39 -35.18
CA VAL A 82 18.12 -4.23 -33.99
C VAL A 82 18.45 -3.36 -32.80
N THR A 83 17.55 -3.31 -31.82
CA THR A 83 17.83 -2.66 -30.54
C THR A 83 18.50 -3.67 -29.62
N ALA A 84 19.69 -3.35 -29.10
CA ALA A 84 20.41 -4.16 -28.12
C ALA A 84 20.36 -3.46 -26.76
N ALA A 85 19.43 -3.86 -25.89
CA ALA A 85 19.15 -3.17 -24.64
C ALA A 85 19.76 -3.92 -23.44
N ASP A 86 20.46 -3.20 -22.57
CA ASP A 86 21.01 -3.75 -21.33
C ASP A 86 21.03 -2.70 -20.21
N PRO A 87 20.74 -3.06 -18.95
CA PRO A 87 20.91 -2.14 -17.82
C PRO A 87 22.39 -1.82 -17.50
N ALA A 88 23.34 -2.65 -17.93
CA ALA A 88 24.77 -2.44 -17.67
C ALA A 88 25.44 -1.55 -18.74
N PRO A 89 26.03 -0.39 -18.36
CA PRO A 89 26.71 0.50 -19.30
C PRO A 89 27.81 -0.15 -20.14
N ASN A 90 28.61 -1.03 -19.54
CA ASN A 90 29.70 -1.74 -20.21
C ASN A 90 29.18 -2.80 -21.18
N ALA A 91 28.04 -3.44 -20.90
CA ALA A 91 27.38 -4.34 -21.84
C ALA A 91 26.94 -3.57 -23.10
N ALA A 92 26.23 -2.45 -22.94
CA ALA A 92 25.84 -1.61 -24.07
C ALA A 92 27.06 -1.05 -24.84
N ALA A 93 28.17 -0.75 -24.15
CA ALA A 93 29.42 -0.35 -24.79
C ALA A 93 30.08 -1.50 -25.56
N ALA A 94 30.11 -2.70 -25.01
CA ALA A 94 30.63 -3.91 -25.65
C ALA A 94 29.80 -4.24 -26.91
N ALA A 95 28.48 -4.25 -26.81
CA ALA A 95 27.57 -4.47 -27.93
C ALA A 95 27.83 -3.49 -29.10
N ARG A 96 28.05 -2.20 -28.81
CA ARG A 96 28.44 -1.21 -29.84
C ARG A 96 29.79 -1.52 -30.47
N PHE A 97 30.78 -1.87 -29.65
CA PHE A 97 32.12 -2.20 -30.14
C PHE A 97 32.09 -3.43 -31.06
N ILE A 98 31.39 -4.50 -30.66
CA ILE A 98 31.26 -5.73 -31.44
C ILE A 98 30.45 -5.52 -32.72
N ALA A 99 29.35 -4.76 -32.67
CA ALA A 99 28.59 -4.40 -33.86
C ALA A 99 29.45 -3.65 -34.90
N GLY A 100 30.34 -2.76 -34.44
CA GLY A 100 31.30 -2.07 -35.28
C GLY A 100 32.30 -3.02 -35.95
N LEU A 101 32.88 -3.96 -35.20
CA LEU A 101 33.78 -4.98 -35.75
C LEU A 101 33.09 -5.90 -36.76
N CYS A 102 31.82 -6.24 -36.50
CA CYS A 102 31.02 -7.10 -37.36
C CYS A 102 30.49 -6.40 -38.61
N GLY A 103 30.70 -5.09 -38.77
CA GLY A 103 30.21 -4.30 -39.91
C GLY A 103 28.69 -4.12 -39.91
N VAL A 104 28.04 -4.12 -38.74
CA VAL A 104 26.58 -3.99 -38.57
C VAL A 104 26.15 -2.86 -37.64
N GLY A 105 27.09 -1.97 -37.29
CA GLY A 105 26.84 -0.85 -36.35
C GLY A 105 25.85 0.20 -36.86
N ASP A 106 25.51 0.21 -38.15
CA ASP A 106 24.45 1.03 -38.74
C ASP A 106 23.04 0.48 -38.46
N ARG A 107 22.94 -0.80 -38.08
CA ARG A 107 21.68 -1.51 -37.83
C ARG A 107 21.49 -1.97 -36.39
N VAL A 108 22.57 -2.05 -35.61
CA VAL A 108 22.52 -2.42 -34.18
C VAL A 108 22.62 -1.17 -33.32
N HIS A 109 21.56 -0.88 -32.58
CA HIS A 109 21.45 0.28 -31.69
C HIS A 109 21.51 -0.18 -30.23
N ALA A 110 22.69 -0.07 -29.60
CA ALA A 110 22.81 -0.46 -28.20
C ALA A 110 22.37 0.66 -27.24
N VAL A 111 21.46 0.32 -26.32
CA VAL A 111 20.83 1.23 -25.37
C VAL A 111 21.17 0.76 -23.95
N CYS A 112 21.70 1.67 -23.14
CA CYS A 112 21.87 1.45 -21.71
C CYS A 112 20.62 1.96 -20.99
N SER A 113 19.84 1.08 -20.36
CA SER A 113 18.66 1.51 -19.61
C SER A 113 18.23 0.52 -18.53
N ALA A 114 17.90 1.04 -17.35
CA ALA A 114 17.50 0.29 -16.16
C ALA A 114 16.00 -0.09 -16.12
N GLY A 115 15.41 -0.54 -17.23
CA GLY A 115 13.99 -0.95 -17.29
C GLY A 115 13.02 0.13 -17.76
N ASP A 116 13.12 1.35 -17.22
CA ASP A 116 12.17 2.46 -17.49
C ASP A 116 11.99 2.83 -18.98
N TRP A 117 12.98 2.56 -19.82
CA TRP A 117 12.83 2.83 -21.26
C TRP A 117 11.82 1.90 -21.93
N LEU A 118 11.64 0.67 -21.44
CA LEU A 118 10.70 -0.29 -22.03
C LEU A 118 9.29 0.29 -21.99
N ASP A 119 8.92 0.97 -20.90
CA ASP A 119 7.64 1.65 -20.71
C ASP A 119 7.36 2.71 -21.78
N THR A 120 8.41 3.32 -22.33
CA THR A 120 8.30 4.34 -23.39
C THR A 120 8.16 3.75 -24.79
N VAL A 121 8.45 2.45 -24.97
CA VAL A 121 8.34 1.77 -26.26
C VAL A 121 6.86 1.53 -26.59
N PRO A 122 6.35 1.99 -27.74
CA PRO A 122 4.98 1.72 -28.16
C PRO A 122 4.68 0.21 -28.28
N ALA A 123 3.43 -0.18 -28.03
CA ALA A 123 3.01 -1.57 -28.19
C ALA A 123 3.22 -2.06 -29.64
N GLY A 124 3.65 -3.30 -29.82
CA GLY A 124 3.85 -3.90 -31.15
C GLY A 124 5.02 -3.33 -31.95
N THR A 125 5.97 -2.62 -31.32
CA THR A 125 7.15 -2.04 -31.99
C THR A 125 8.09 -3.07 -32.62
N TYR A 126 8.28 -4.23 -31.98
CA TYR A 126 9.28 -5.23 -32.40
C TYR A 126 8.62 -6.45 -33.04
N ASP A 127 9.09 -6.87 -34.21
CA ASP A 127 8.60 -8.05 -34.93
C ASP A 127 9.23 -9.37 -34.44
N GLY A 128 10.23 -9.27 -33.57
CA GLY A 128 10.92 -10.39 -32.94
C GLY A 128 11.71 -9.96 -31.72
N LEU A 129 11.93 -10.90 -30.81
CA LEU A 129 12.64 -10.65 -29.56
C LEU A 129 13.53 -11.83 -29.20
N ILE A 130 14.74 -11.54 -28.72
CA ILE A 130 15.62 -12.51 -28.08
C ILE A 130 15.95 -12.05 -26.67
N CYS A 131 15.86 -12.99 -25.72
CA CYS A 131 16.16 -12.78 -24.32
C CYS A 131 16.90 -14.02 -23.83
N SER A 132 18.23 -13.93 -23.75
CA SER A 132 19.08 -15.08 -23.44
C SER A 132 19.81 -14.87 -22.12
N ASN A 133 19.57 -15.75 -21.15
CA ASN A 133 20.23 -15.78 -19.86
C ASN A 133 19.95 -14.55 -18.98
N VAL A 134 18.69 -14.12 -18.98
CA VAL A 134 18.21 -12.94 -18.23
C VAL A 134 17.12 -13.34 -17.23
N LEU A 135 16.04 -13.97 -17.71
CA LEU A 135 14.84 -14.21 -16.91
C LEU A 135 15.07 -15.10 -15.68
N ASP A 136 16.05 -16.01 -15.75
CA ASP A 136 16.38 -16.94 -14.69
C ASP A 136 17.57 -16.49 -13.83
N VAL A 137 18.06 -15.26 -14.00
CA VAL A 137 19.11 -14.66 -13.17
C VAL A 137 18.68 -13.34 -12.52
N VAL A 138 17.39 -13.02 -12.61
CA VAL A 138 16.73 -11.87 -11.95
C VAL A 138 15.66 -12.37 -10.98
N PRO A 139 15.20 -11.53 -10.02
CA PRO A 139 14.11 -11.91 -9.13
C PRO A 139 12.85 -12.33 -9.90
N PRO A 140 12.07 -13.32 -9.40
CA PRO A 140 10.85 -13.82 -10.05
C PRO A 140 9.89 -12.72 -10.52
N GLU A 141 9.66 -11.72 -9.69
CA GLU A 141 8.79 -10.58 -9.96
C GLU A 141 9.29 -9.74 -11.14
N THR A 142 10.61 -9.54 -11.24
CA THR A 142 11.24 -8.83 -12.36
C THR A 142 11.15 -9.65 -13.65
N ALA A 143 11.32 -10.97 -13.58
CA ALA A 143 11.18 -11.84 -14.75
C ALA A 143 9.75 -11.79 -15.31
N GLU A 144 8.74 -11.77 -14.44
CA GLU A 144 7.32 -11.67 -14.83
C GLU A 144 6.98 -10.32 -15.46
N GLU A 145 7.53 -9.23 -14.92
CA GLU A 145 7.39 -7.88 -15.49
C GLU A 145 8.04 -7.81 -16.88
N LEU A 146 9.27 -8.30 -17.04
CA LEU A 146 9.96 -8.34 -18.32
C LEU A 146 9.20 -9.17 -19.37
N LEU A 147 8.56 -10.27 -18.97
CA LEU A 147 7.73 -11.09 -19.87
C LEU A 147 6.46 -10.35 -20.32
N ARG A 148 5.82 -9.61 -19.41
CA ARG A 148 4.65 -8.78 -19.73
C ARG A 148 5.04 -7.65 -20.70
N GLU A 149 6.16 -6.98 -20.44
CA GLU A 149 6.64 -5.89 -21.30
C GLU A 149 7.11 -6.41 -22.66
N ALA A 150 7.85 -7.51 -22.69
CA ALA A 150 8.18 -8.22 -23.93
C ALA A 150 6.92 -8.53 -24.75
N ALA A 151 5.88 -9.04 -24.09
CA ALA A 151 4.61 -9.35 -24.74
C ALA A 151 3.88 -8.11 -25.29
N ARG A 152 3.99 -6.96 -24.62
CA ARG A 152 3.37 -5.69 -25.01
C ARG A 152 4.08 -5.05 -26.20
N ILE A 153 5.41 -5.01 -26.17
CA ILE A 153 6.23 -4.32 -27.17
C ILE A 153 6.45 -5.14 -28.45
N THR A 154 6.19 -6.45 -28.43
CA THR A 154 6.28 -7.28 -29.62
C THR A 154 4.98 -7.31 -30.41
N ALA A 155 5.07 -7.28 -31.74
CA ALA A 155 3.93 -7.39 -32.65
C ALA A 155 3.22 -8.75 -32.52
N GLU A 156 1.97 -8.83 -32.99
CA GLU A 156 1.29 -10.11 -33.11
C GLU A 156 2.09 -11.07 -33.99
N ASP A 157 2.08 -12.37 -33.64
CA ASP A 157 2.81 -13.40 -34.38
C ASP A 157 4.36 -13.20 -34.39
N ALA A 158 4.86 -12.28 -33.56
CA ALA A 158 6.30 -12.08 -33.38
C ALA A 158 6.98 -13.37 -32.90
N ALA A 159 8.19 -13.60 -33.42
CA ALA A 159 9.04 -14.71 -33.03
C ALA A 159 9.81 -14.32 -31.77
N ILE A 160 9.72 -15.15 -30.72
CA ILE A 160 10.38 -14.91 -29.44
C ILE A 160 11.33 -16.06 -29.16
N VAL A 161 12.57 -15.73 -28.83
CA VAL A 161 13.61 -16.70 -28.48
C VAL A 161 14.03 -16.44 -27.04
N ILE A 162 13.83 -17.43 -26.17
CA ILE A 162 14.23 -17.35 -24.76
C ILE A 162 15.29 -18.42 -24.47
N GLY A 163 16.47 -17.98 -24.05
CA GLY A 163 17.54 -18.85 -23.56
C GLY A 163 17.61 -18.81 -22.03
N LEU A 164 17.66 -19.98 -21.39
CA LEU A 164 17.76 -20.12 -19.92
C LEU A 164 18.92 -21.07 -19.55
N ASN A 165 19.42 -20.96 -18.32
CA ASN A 165 20.36 -21.90 -17.70
C ASN A 165 19.72 -23.28 -17.51
N TYR A 166 20.35 -24.18 -16.75
CA TYR A 166 19.83 -25.52 -16.46
C TYR A 166 18.91 -25.57 -15.24
N TRP A 167 18.01 -26.56 -15.18
CA TRP A 167 17.20 -26.80 -13.99
C TRP A 167 18.06 -27.51 -12.93
N LEU A 168 18.14 -26.92 -11.74
CA LEU A 168 18.82 -27.50 -10.59
C LEU A 168 17.76 -28.00 -9.60
N SER A 169 17.54 -29.31 -9.55
CA SER A 169 16.60 -29.88 -8.58
C SER A 169 17.14 -29.73 -7.15
N PRO A 170 16.26 -29.61 -6.12
CA PRO A 170 16.69 -29.51 -4.73
C PRO A 170 17.60 -30.66 -4.28
N GLU A 171 17.37 -31.87 -4.79
CA GLU A 171 18.18 -33.05 -4.48
C GLU A 171 19.60 -32.91 -5.05
N LYS A 172 19.72 -32.48 -6.31
CA LYS A 172 21.02 -32.22 -6.96
C LYS A 172 21.76 -31.01 -6.37
N ALA A 173 21.02 -30.01 -5.88
CA ALA A 173 21.59 -28.89 -5.14
C ALA A 173 22.20 -29.38 -3.82
N ALA A 174 21.44 -30.18 -3.06
CA ALA A 174 21.90 -30.78 -1.81
C ALA A 174 23.12 -31.69 -2.00
N GLU A 175 23.15 -32.52 -3.05
CA GLU A 175 24.31 -33.36 -3.39
C GLU A 175 25.58 -32.55 -3.66
N LYS A 176 25.44 -31.30 -4.13
CA LYS A 176 26.54 -30.37 -4.40
C LYS A 176 26.86 -29.43 -3.24
N GLY A 177 26.18 -29.58 -2.10
CA GLY A 177 26.32 -28.66 -0.95
C GLY A 177 25.81 -27.25 -1.24
N ILE A 178 24.88 -27.11 -2.18
CA ILE A 178 24.26 -25.85 -2.58
C ILE A 178 22.92 -25.70 -1.85
N GLU A 179 22.75 -24.61 -1.12
CA GLU A 179 21.46 -24.26 -0.49
C GLU A 179 20.67 -23.33 -1.42
N LEU A 180 19.40 -23.69 -1.67
CA LEU A 180 18.47 -22.88 -2.46
C LEU A 180 17.58 -22.06 -1.52
N ALA A 181 17.72 -20.73 -1.54
CA ALA A 181 16.82 -19.83 -0.85
C ALA A 181 15.41 -19.91 -1.46
N ASP A 182 14.39 -19.86 -0.61
CA ASP A 182 12.98 -20.02 -0.99
C ASP A 182 12.71 -21.27 -1.87
N GLY A 183 13.55 -22.31 -1.74
CA GLY A 183 13.45 -23.56 -2.50
C GLY A 183 13.83 -23.50 -3.98
N CYS A 184 14.13 -22.32 -4.53
CA CYS A 184 14.41 -22.18 -5.97
C CYS A 184 15.53 -21.18 -6.34
N LYS A 185 16.00 -20.33 -5.42
CA LYS A 185 16.98 -19.27 -5.70
C LYS A 185 18.38 -19.68 -5.29
N LEU A 186 19.33 -19.62 -6.21
CA LEU A 186 20.75 -19.83 -5.95
C LEU A 186 21.46 -18.48 -5.84
N TYR A 187 22.03 -18.20 -4.67
CA TYR A 187 22.92 -17.06 -4.47
C TYR A 187 24.38 -17.51 -4.40
N GLN A 188 25.28 -16.75 -5.02
CA GLN A 188 26.72 -16.94 -4.88
C GLN A 188 27.36 -15.57 -4.63
N ASP A 189 28.10 -15.46 -3.53
CA ASP A 189 28.74 -14.20 -3.09
C ASP A 189 27.75 -13.03 -2.96
N GLY A 190 26.53 -13.31 -2.50
CA GLY A 190 25.46 -12.32 -2.34
C GLY A 190 24.74 -11.94 -3.64
N VAL A 191 25.08 -12.55 -4.78
CA VAL A 191 24.48 -12.26 -6.09
C VAL A 191 23.57 -13.41 -6.51
N LEU A 192 22.36 -13.09 -6.98
CA LEU A 192 21.44 -14.08 -7.55
C LEU A 192 22.03 -14.65 -8.85
N ARG A 193 22.22 -15.98 -8.89
CA ARG A 193 22.83 -16.69 -10.03
C ARG A 193 21.86 -17.56 -10.80
N LEU A 194 20.79 -18.00 -10.17
CA LEU A 194 19.79 -18.86 -10.81
C LEU A 194 18.48 -18.82 -10.02
N VAL A 195 17.37 -18.64 -10.72
CA VAL A 195 16.03 -19.01 -10.29
C VAL A 195 15.69 -20.34 -10.96
N SER A 196 15.84 -21.42 -10.20
CA SER A 196 15.64 -22.78 -10.68
C SER A 196 14.16 -23.10 -10.78
N ARG A 197 13.67 -23.26 -12.01
CA ARG A 197 12.31 -23.73 -12.34
C ARG A 197 12.38 -24.86 -13.35
N THR A 198 11.39 -25.76 -13.36
CA THR A 198 11.26 -26.81 -14.38
C THR A 198 10.85 -26.23 -15.73
N ASP A 199 10.88 -27.06 -16.77
CA ASP A 199 10.45 -26.67 -18.11
C ASP A 199 8.96 -26.37 -18.17
N GLU A 200 8.15 -27.14 -17.44
CA GLU A 200 6.71 -26.95 -17.31
C GLU A 200 6.37 -25.64 -16.60
N GLU A 201 7.12 -25.29 -15.56
CA GLU A 201 6.95 -24.04 -14.81
C GLU A 201 7.27 -22.82 -15.68
N TRP A 202 8.35 -22.87 -16.47
CA TRP A 202 8.67 -21.83 -17.45
C TRP A 202 7.62 -21.76 -18.56
N ALA A 203 7.21 -22.89 -19.12
CA ALA A 203 6.18 -22.94 -20.14
C ALA A 203 4.84 -22.36 -19.62
N ALA A 204 4.47 -22.65 -18.37
CA ALA A 204 3.28 -22.10 -17.72
C ALA A 204 3.39 -20.58 -17.54
N LEU A 205 4.58 -20.06 -17.23
CA LEU A 205 4.84 -18.62 -17.13
C LEU A 205 4.70 -17.90 -18.48
N PHE A 206 5.12 -18.55 -19.57
CA PHE A 206 5.01 -18.00 -20.93
C PHE A 206 3.59 -18.10 -21.49
N ALA A 207 2.82 -19.10 -21.07
CA ALA A 207 1.52 -19.45 -21.62
C ALA A 207 0.48 -18.30 -21.68
N PRO A 208 0.41 -17.33 -20.75
CA PRO A 208 -0.52 -16.21 -20.86
C PRO A 208 -0.27 -15.36 -22.11
N TYR A 209 0.98 -15.23 -22.53
CA TYR A 209 1.39 -14.27 -23.55
C TYR A 209 1.80 -14.92 -24.87
N PHE A 210 2.39 -16.11 -24.79
CA PHE A 210 3.06 -16.77 -25.90
C PHE A 210 2.62 -18.23 -26.04
N THR A 211 2.71 -18.75 -27.26
CA THR A 211 2.61 -20.18 -27.56
C THR A 211 4.02 -20.74 -27.64
N VAL A 212 4.32 -21.80 -26.88
CA VAL A 212 5.58 -22.53 -27.00
C VAL A 212 5.54 -23.35 -28.29
N GLU A 213 6.39 -23.02 -29.25
CA GLU A 213 6.51 -23.75 -30.52
C GLU A 213 7.47 -24.94 -30.39
N SER A 214 8.56 -24.75 -29.66
CA SER A 214 9.49 -25.83 -29.33
C SER A 214 10.34 -25.47 -28.11
N LEU A 215 10.83 -26.53 -27.47
CA LEU A 215 11.82 -26.49 -26.41
C LEU A 215 12.96 -27.42 -26.81
N GLU A 216 14.16 -26.85 -26.91
CA GLU A 216 15.39 -27.59 -27.17
C GLU A 216 16.34 -27.44 -25.97
N HIS A 217 17.18 -28.44 -25.76
CA HIS A 217 18.27 -28.35 -24.80
C HIS A 217 19.60 -28.09 -25.50
N PHE A 218 20.54 -27.39 -24.88
CA PHE A 218 21.87 -27.13 -25.42
C PHE A 218 22.94 -27.09 -24.33
N ALA A 219 24.20 -27.12 -24.75
CA ALA A 219 25.38 -27.02 -23.90
C ALA A 219 26.18 -25.75 -24.27
N TRP A 220 26.79 -25.10 -23.28
CA TRP A 220 27.82 -24.07 -23.53
C TRP A 220 29.14 -24.70 -23.97
N PRO A 221 30.07 -23.91 -24.56
CA PRO A 221 31.38 -24.42 -24.92
C PRO A 221 32.09 -25.02 -23.69
N GLY A 222 32.45 -26.30 -23.78
CA GLY A 222 33.10 -27.05 -22.69
C GLY A 222 32.16 -27.81 -21.75
N GLU A 223 30.84 -27.68 -21.89
CA GLU A 223 29.89 -28.52 -21.15
C GLU A 223 29.69 -29.87 -21.86
N GLN A 224 29.67 -30.98 -21.09
CA GLN A 224 29.51 -32.34 -21.64
C GLN A 224 28.05 -32.75 -21.86
N GLU A 225 27.10 -32.05 -21.22
CA GLU A 225 25.67 -32.39 -21.28
C GLU A 225 24.84 -31.18 -21.69
N GLU A 226 23.89 -31.40 -22.60
CA GLU A 226 22.91 -30.39 -23.02
C GLU A 226 21.86 -30.20 -21.92
N ARG A 227 22.10 -29.27 -21.00
CA ARG A 227 21.21 -29.01 -19.85
C ARG A 227 20.56 -27.63 -19.87
N ARG A 228 21.03 -26.72 -20.72
CA ARG A 228 20.49 -25.37 -20.89
C ARG A 228 19.32 -25.40 -21.83
N ARG A 229 18.44 -24.41 -21.76
CA ARG A 229 17.09 -24.49 -22.33
C ARG A 229 16.88 -23.37 -23.33
N LEU A 230 16.40 -23.74 -24.51
CA LEU A 230 16.07 -22.84 -25.60
C LEU A 230 14.60 -22.99 -25.92
N PHE A 231 13.81 -21.99 -25.53
CA PHE A 231 12.41 -21.89 -25.88
C PHE A 231 12.25 -21.04 -27.13
N ARG A 232 11.56 -21.60 -28.13
CA ARG A 232 11.07 -20.85 -29.28
C ARG A 232 9.57 -20.64 -29.10
N LEU A 233 9.16 -19.39 -29.03
CA LEU A 233 7.78 -19.01 -28.76
C LEU A 233 7.24 -18.13 -29.89
N ARG A 234 5.92 -18.16 -30.03
CA ARG A 234 5.17 -17.25 -30.90
C ARG A 234 4.30 -16.35 -30.03
N LYS A 235 4.33 -15.04 -30.25
CA LYS A 235 3.34 -14.14 -29.65
C LYS A 235 1.96 -14.56 -30.11
N LYS A 236 1.08 -14.90 -29.14
CA LYS A 236 -0.29 -15.29 -29.45
C LYS A 236 -0.98 -14.19 -30.23
N LYS A 237 -1.67 -14.55 -31.32
CA LYS A 237 -2.60 -13.64 -31.98
C LYS A 237 -3.68 -13.29 -30.97
N ASN A 238 -4.03 -12.03 -30.91
CA ASN A 238 -5.08 -11.59 -30.03
C ASN A 238 -6.40 -12.11 -30.62
N GLU A 239 -6.85 -13.31 -30.21
CA GLU A 239 -8.10 -13.91 -30.71
C GLU A 239 -9.33 -13.08 -30.31
N ASN A 240 -9.12 -12.02 -29.53
CA ASN A 240 -10.14 -11.11 -29.11
C ASN A 240 -9.50 -9.75 -28.77
N PRO A 241 -9.12 -8.92 -29.77
CA PRO A 241 -8.50 -7.62 -29.53
C PRO A 241 -9.47 -6.71 -28.77
N GLU A 242 -10.78 -6.94 -28.91
CA GLU A 242 -11.78 -6.32 -28.07
C GLU A 242 -11.69 -6.72 -26.61
N LYS A 243 -11.14 -7.86 -26.18
CA LYS A 243 -11.09 -8.28 -24.77
C LYS A 243 -9.85 -7.77 -24.04
N GLU A 244 -8.71 -7.66 -24.72
CA GLU A 244 -7.53 -6.97 -24.19
C GLU A 244 -7.69 -5.43 -24.27
N ASN A 245 -8.33 -4.88 -25.31
CA ASN A 245 -8.75 -3.46 -25.32
C ASN A 245 -10.03 -3.18 -24.52
N LYS A 246 -10.90 -4.15 -24.19
CA LYS A 246 -12.07 -3.92 -23.28
C LYS A 246 -11.64 -3.71 -21.84
N ASN A 247 -10.50 -4.27 -21.45
CA ASN A 247 -9.97 -4.09 -20.09
C ASN A 247 -9.11 -2.83 -19.95
N MET A 248 -8.78 -2.17 -21.06
CA MET A 248 -8.11 -0.87 -21.04
C MET A 248 -9.17 0.23 -21.15
N ILE A 249 -9.43 0.90 -20.04
CA ILE A 249 -10.34 2.04 -20.02
C ILE A 249 -9.80 3.11 -20.96
N GLN A 250 -10.65 3.56 -21.89
CA GLN A 250 -10.37 4.65 -22.80
C GLN A 250 -10.96 5.93 -22.24
N PHE A 251 -10.08 6.82 -21.77
CA PHE A 251 -10.44 8.17 -21.36
C PHE A 251 -10.58 9.08 -22.58
N LYS A 252 -11.52 10.04 -22.52
CA LYS A 252 -11.76 11.01 -23.60
C LYS A 252 -11.07 12.33 -23.30
N GLU A 253 -10.49 12.93 -24.32
CA GLU A 253 -9.96 14.30 -24.25
C GLU A 253 -11.09 15.31 -23.97
N GLY A 254 -10.72 16.46 -23.41
CA GLY A 254 -11.66 17.52 -23.04
C GLY A 254 -12.40 17.29 -21.72
N TYR A 255 -12.02 16.26 -20.95
CA TYR A 255 -12.56 15.95 -19.64
C TYR A 255 -11.43 15.48 -18.70
N TYR A 256 -11.62 15.70 -17.40
CA TYR A 256 -10.94 14.90 -16.38
C TYR A 256 -11.86 13.73 -16.00
N ALA A 257 -11.30 12.55 -15.79
CA ALA A 257 -12.09 11.40 -15.36
C ALA A 257 -11.26 10.47 -14.50
N ASP A 258 -11.91 9.80 -13.56
CA ASP A 258 -11.30 8.77 -12.73
C ASP A 258 -12.24 7.61 -12.45
N ILE A 259 -11.63 6.50 -12.07
CA ILE A 259 -12.30 5.25 -11.71
C ILE A 259 -11.62 4.70 -10.47
N ARG A 260 -12.41 4.54 -9.41
CA ARG A 260 -12.03 3.77 -8.23
C ARG A 260 -12.75 2.42 -8.27
N ILE A 261 -12.00 1.34 -8.12
CA ILE A 261 -12.51 -0.03 -8.03
C ILE A 261 -12.14 -0.58 -6.67
N GLU A 262 -13.08 -1.22 -6.01
CA GLU A 262 -12.89 -1.84 -4.70
C GLU A 262 -13.31 -3.30 -4.76
N ASP A 263 -12.42 -4.21 -4.37
CA ASP A 263 -12.72 -5.62 -4.12
C ASP A 263 -12.57 -5.86 -2.62
N ARG A 264 -13.69 -6.06 -1.92
CA ARG A 264 -13.75 -6.14 -0.47
C ARG A 264 -14.27 -7.50 -0.03
N SER A 265 -13.55 -8.12 0.90
CA SER A 265 -14.02 -9.28 1.68
C SER A 265 -14.14 -8.88 3.14
N ARG A 266 -15.26 -9.22 3.78
CA ARG A 266 -15.51 -8.96 5.21
C ARG A 266 -16.07 -10.19 5.89
N THR A 267 -15.52 -10.53 7.05
CA THR A 267 -16.07 -11.56 7.92
C THR A 267 -16.66 -10.94 9.19
N THR A 268 -17.87 -11.37 9.55
CA THR A 268 -18.49 -11.07 10.85
C THR A 268 -18.90 -12.38 11.51
N ILE A 269 -18.46 -12.58 12.74
CA ILE A 269 -18.92 -13.66 13.62
C ILE A 269 -19.35 -13.03 14.93
N SER A 270 -20.61 -13.21 15.31
CA SER A 270 -21.21 -12.54 16.46
C SER A 270 -21.91 -13.56 17.37
N TYR A 271 -21.60 -13.48 18.66
CA TYR A 271 -22.23 -14.24 19.72
C TYR A 271 -22.88 -13.31 20.73
N LYS A 272 -24.08 -13.66 21.17
CA LYS A 272 -24.80 -12.98 22.24
C LYS A 272 -25.32 -14.00 23.24
N ALA A 273 -24.96 -13.84 24.50
CA ALA A 273 -25.36 -14.74 25.58
C ALA A 273 -25.08 -16.24 25.26
N GLY A 274 -23.95 -16.51 24.61
CA GLY A 274 -23.55 -17.86 24.20
C GLY A 274 -24.24 -18.42 22.95
N VAL A 275 -25.16 -17.67 22.33
CA VAL A 275 -25.84 -18.04 21.09
C VAL A 275 -25.15 -17.38 19.90
N LEU A 276 -24.94 -18.13 18.83
CA LEU A 276 -24.43 -17.58 17.56
C LEU A 276 -25.54 -16.79 16.85
N GLU A 277 -25.31 -15.50 16.62
CA GLU A 277 -26.25 -14.59 15.95
C GLU A 277 -25.93 -14.44 14.46
N GLU A 278 -24.65 -14.23 14.13
CA GLU A 278 -24.19 -14.06 12.74
C GLU A 278 -22.86 -14.80 12.54
N MET A 279 -22.71 -15.44 11.39
CA MET A 279 -21.44 -16.01 10.92
C MET A 279 -21.44 -15.91 9.40
N LYS A 280 -20.91 -14.80 8.89
CA LYS A 280 -21.10 -14.38 7.50
C LYS A 280 -19.79 -13.87 6.90
N VAL A 281 -19.54 -14.28 5.66
CA VAL A 281 -18.53 -13.67 4.79
C VAL A 281 -19.28 -12.92 3.68
N ARG A 282 -18.93 -11.65 3.45
CA ARG A 282 -19.43 -10.84 2.34
C ARG A 282 -18.27 -10.50 1.42
N ASN A 283 -18.44 -10.77 0.13
CA ASN A 283 -17.51 -10.36 -0.91
C ASN A 283 -18.25 -9.40 -1.83
N GLU A 284 -17.69 -8.22 -2.03
CA GLU A 284 -18.29 -7.13 -2.79
C GLU A 284 -17.23 -6.56 -3.72
N LYS A 285 -17.56 -6.49 -5.01
CA LYS A 285 -16.71 -5.82 -6.01
C LYS A 285 -17.53 -4.73 -6.69
N GLN A 286 -17.05 -3.50 -6.61
CA GLN A 286 -17.78 -2.31 -7.05
C GLN A 286 -16.81 -1.29 -7.65
N ALA A 287 -17.35 -0.37 -8.44
CA ALA A 287 -16.60 0.76 -8.95
C ALA A 287 -17.38 2.06 -8.82
N PHE A 288 -16.65 3.15 -8.62
CA PHE A 288 -17.13 4.51 -8.69
C PHE A 288 -16.38 5.23 -9.81
N LEU A 289 -17.12 5.82 -10.74
CA LEU A 289 -16.58 6.53 -11.88
C LEU A 289 -16.97 7.99 -11.80
N ARG A 290 -16.04 8.89 -12.09
CA ARG A 290 -16.29 10.33 -12.17
C ARG A 290 -15.82 10.90 -13.50
N VAL A 291 -16.55 11.89 -14.01
CA VAL A 291 -16.18 12.76 -15.13
C VAL A 291 -16.38 14.20 -14.69
N TYR A 292 -15.36 15.02 -14.87
CA TYR A 292 -15.38 16.46 -14.61
C TYR A 292 -15.15 17.23 -15.91
N ASP A 293 -16.02 18.20 -16.16
CA ASP A 293 -16.00 19.00 -17.40
C ASP A 293 -15.47 20.43 -17.20
N GLY A 294 -14.95 20.74 -16.01
CA GLY A 294 -14.53 22.09 -15.62
C GLY A 294 -15.63 22.91 -14.95
N LYS A 295 -16.86 22.37 -14.84
CA LYS A 295 -17.98 23.04 -14.16
C LYS A 295 -18.74 22.08 -13.26
N LEU A 296 -19.06 20.89 -13.75
CA LEU A 296 -19.87 19.89 -13.06
C LEU A 296 -19.15 18.55 -12.98
N TRP A 297 -19.38 17.86 -11.87
CA TRP A 297 -19.03 16.46 -11.69
C TRP A 297 -20.21 15.59 -12.09
N TYR A 298 -19.92 14.55 -12.87
CA TYR A 298 -20.85 13.51 -13.29
C TYR A 298 -20.29 12.20 -12.78
N TYR A 299 -21.09 11.43 -12.05
CA TYR A 299 -20.60 10.21 -11.40
C TYR A 299 -21.60 9.07 -11.48
N ALA A 300 -21.08 7.85 -11.36
CA ALA A 300 -21.86 6.63 -11.29
C ALA A 300 -21.21 5.61 -10.36
N SER A 301 -22.05 4.92 -9.59
CA SER A 301 -21.67 3.75 -8.79
C SER A 301 -22.21 2.49 -9.45
N VAL A 302 -21.36 1.48 -9.64
CA VAL A 302 -21.73 0.24 -10.33
C VAL A 302 -21.14 -1.00 -9.65
N THR A 303 -21.86 -2.11 -9.76
CA THR A 303 -21.37 -3.46 -9.38
C THR A 303 -20.88 -4.25 -10.59
N ASP A 304 -21.24 -3.84 -11.81
CA ASP A 304 -20.80 -4.43 -13.07
C ASP A 304 -19.43 -3.87 -13.49
N VAL A 305 -18.38 -4.38 -12.83
CA VAL A 305 -17.00 -3.92 -13.05
C VAL A 305 -16.38 -4.42 -14.36
N ASP A 306 -17.08 -5.28 -15.10
CA ASP A 306 -16.61 -5.78 -16.40
C ASP A 306 -17.02 -4.86 -17.57
N HIS A 307 -17.93 -3.91 -17.34
CA HIS A 307 -18.47 -3.00 -18.36
C HIS A 307 -18.27 -1.52 -18.02
N LEU A 308 -17.21 -1.18 -17.30
CA LEU A 308 -16.91 0.19 -16.84
C LEU A 308 -16.87 1.22 -17.97
N GLN A 309 -16.30 0.87 -19.13
CA GLN A 309 -16.23 1.77 -20.29
C GLN A 309 -17.61 2.26 -20.73
N LYS A 310 -18.62 1.38 -20.74
CA LYS A 310 -19.99 1.74 -21.13
C LYS A 310 -20.59 2.77 -20.17
N THR A 311 -20.34 2.62 -18.86
CA THR A 311 -20.78 3.57 -17.84
C THR A 311 -20.08 4.91 -18.03
N LEU A 312 -18.75 4.89 -18.22
CA LEU A 312 -17.94 6.09 -18.45
C LEU A 312 -18.39 6.85 -19.71
N ASP A 313 -18.68 6.14 -20.80
CA ASP A 313 -19.23 6.72 -22.03
C ASP A 313 -20.58 7.41 -21.81
N GLY A 314 -21.43 6.84 -20.95
CA GLY A 314 -22.68 7.47 -20.54
C GLY A 314 -22.47 8.77 -19.78
N LEU A 315 -21.48 8.83 -18.89
CA LEU A 315 -21.11 10.07 -18.18
C LEU A 315 -20.58 11.13 -19.15
N TYR A 316 -19.69 10.76 -20.08
CA TYR A 316 -19.21 11.69 -21.12
C TYR A 316 -20.35 12.25 -21.97
N ALA A 317 -21.36 11.43 -22.30
CA ALA A 317 -22.50 11.88 -23.10
C ALA A 317 -23.38 12.92 -22.38
N ALA A 318 -23.35 12.95 -21.04
CA ALA A 318 -24.06 13.93 -20.23
C ALA A 318 -23.24 15.22 -19.98
N ALA A 319 -21.91 15.16 -20.18
CA ALA A 319 -20.96 16.21 -19.87
C ALA A 319 -20.59 17.08 -21.08
N THR A 320 -20.13 18.32 -20.83
CA THR A 320 -19.76 19.26 -21.92
C THR A 320 -18.25 19.38 -22.08
N ALA A 321 -17.69 18.90 -23.19
CA ALA A 321 -16.23 18.91 -23.42
C ALA A 321 -15.61 20.31 -23.23
N ASN A 322 -14.50 20.35 -22.50
CA ASN A 322 -13.68 21.52 -22.26
C ASN A 322 -12.25 21.29 -22.78
N PRO A 323 -11.88 21.85 -23.95
CA PRO A 323 -10.53 21.68 -24.51
C PRO A 323 -9.40 22.18 -23.61
N ALA A 324 -9.69 23.07 -22.65
CA ALA A 324 -8.74 23.62 -21.70
C ALA A 324 -8.81 22.93 -20.32
N ILE A 325 -9.38 21.72 -20.23
CA ILE A 325 -9.58 21.02 -18.95
C ILE A 325 -8.27 20.80 -18.16
N LEU A 326 -7.15 20.60 -18.85
CA LEU A 326 -5.84 20.44 -18.21
C LEU A 326 -5.32 21.73 -17.58
N GLU A 327 -5.90 22.88 -17.94
CA GLU A 327 -5.56 24.17 -17.36
C GLU A 327 -6.40 24.51 -16.13
N ASP A 328 -7.45 23.72 -15.85
CA ASP A 328 -8.37 23.92 -14.75
C ASP A 328 -7.64 23.85 -13.38
N PRO A 329 -7.91 24.77 -12.43
CA PRO A 329 -7.23 24.82 -11.16
C PRO A 329 -7.37 23.55 -10.31
N ILE A 330 -8.51 22.84 -10.39
CA ILE A 330 -8.74 21.58 -9.66
C ILE A 330 -7.96 20.46 -10.36
N VAL A 331 -8.09 20.36 -11.68
CA VAL A 331 -7.45 19.28 -12.47
C VAL A 331 -5.93 19.32 -12.33
N LYS A 332 -5.34 20.51 -12.27
CA LYS A 332 -3.91 20.71 -12.04
C LYS A 332 -3.40 20.22 -10.68
N ARG A 333 -4.27 20.08 -9.69
CA ARG A 333 -3.86 19.61 -8.36
C ARG A 333 -3.64 18.10 -8.35
N PHE A 334 -4.43 17.32 -9.10
CA PHE A 334 -4.34 15.86 -9.06
C PHE A 334 -2.93 15.35 -9.34
N GLU A 335 -2.45 14.45 -8.47
CA GLU A 335 -1.18 13.78 -8.64
C GLU A 335 -1.31 12.61 -9.64
N ILE A 336 -0.24 12.37 -10.40
CA ILE A 336 -0.17 11.28 -11.36
C ILE A 336 0.74 10.20 -10.77
N ASN A 337 0.15 9.33 -9.96
CA ASN A 337 0.85 8.23 -9.29
C ASN A 337 0.65 6.91 -10.06
N ARG A 338 1.72 6.11 -10.17
CA ARG A 338 1.68 4.74 -10.68
C ARG A 338 2.37 3.82 -9.70
N ASP A 339 1.62 2.94 -9.06
CA ASP A 339 2.16 2.10 -7.99
C ASP A 339 1.34 0.83 -7.78
N LYS A 340 2.01 -0.20 -7.25
CA LYS A 340 1.37 -1.44 -6.80
C LYS A 340 1.93 -1.85 -5.45
N LEU A 341 1.10 -1.75 -4.40
CA LEU A 341 1.45 -2.09 -3.04
C LEU A 341 0.67 -3.33 -2.59
N SER A 342 1.37 -4.39 -2.20
CA SER A 342 0.72 -5.55 -1.59
C SER A 342 1.42 -5.93 -0.30
N ASN A 343 0.77 -5.61 0.81
CA ASN A 343 1.27 -5.79 2.17
C ASN A 343 0.75 -7.07 2.83
N PHE A 344 -0.32 -7.67 2.29
CA PHE A 344 -1.04 -8.77 2.94
C PHE A 344 -1.21 -10.02 2.07
N ALA A 345 -0.51 -10.13 0.94
CA ALA A 345 -0.58 -11.31 0.06
C ALA A 345 -0.17 -12.61 0.75
N ASP A 346 0.77 -12.58 1.70
CA ASP A 346 1.27 -13.73 2.46
C ASP A 346 0.39 -14.11 3.66
N CYS A 347 -0.47 -13.20 4.11
CA CYS A 347 -1.22 -13.34 5.36
C CYS A 347 -2.67 -12.84 5.25
N SER A 348 -3.28 -13.05 4.08
CA SER A 348 -4.63 -12.55 3.81
C SER A 348 -5.66 -13.20 4.74
N VAL A 349 -6.48 -12.41 5.42
CA VAL A 349 -7.58 -12.92 6.25
C VAL A 349 -8.67 -13.60 5.42
N ARG A 350 -8.67 -13.43 4.09
CA ARG A 350 -9.55 -14.18 3.17
C ARG A 350 -9.24 -15.67 3.20
N ASP A 351 -7.98 -16.03 3.41
CA ASP A 351 -7.49 -17.41 3.34
C ASP A 351 -7.62 -18.15 4.67
N ILE A 352 -7.94 -17.42 5.76
CA ILE A 352 -8.15 -18.00 7.08
C ILE A 352 -9.54 -18.67 7.13
N PRO A 353 -9.63 -19.99 7.40
CA PRO A 353 -10.91 -20.68 7.49
C PRO A 353 -11.82 -20.08 8.57
N LEU A 354 -13.11 -19.95 8.25
CA LEU A 354 -14.11 -19.37 9.15
C LEU A 354 -14.19 -20.09 10.51
N ALA A 355 -13.99 -21.41 10.52
CA ALA A 355 -13.93 -22.20 11.75
C ALA A 355 -12.80 -21.78 12.69
N LYS A 356 -11.62 -21.42 12.18
CA LYS A 356 -10.49 -20.94 13.02
C LYS A 356 -10.79 -19.57 13.63
N LYS A 357 -11.43 -18.68 12.86
CA LYS A 357 -11.87 -17.35 13.35
C LYS A 357 -12.89 -17.51 14.48
N GLN A 358 -13.84 -18.43 14.31
CA GLN A 358 -14.85 -18.76 15.31
C GLN A 358 -14.24 -19.39 16.56
N GLU A 359 -13.33 -20.37 16.40
CA GLU A 359 -12.62 -21.03 17.50
C GLU A 359 -11.88 -20.01 18.37
N LEU A 360 -11.19 -19.06 17.73
CA LEU A 360 -10.51 -17.97 18.43
C LEU A 360 -11.48 -17.13 19.27
N LEU A 361 -12.59 -16.67 18.69
CA LEU A 361 -13.60 -15.90 19.42
C LEU A 361 -14.19 -16.70 20.59
N LEU A 362 -14.52 -17.97 20.36
CA LEU A 362 -15.07 -18.88 21.38
C LEU A 362 -14.07 -19.17 22.50
N SER A 363 -12.77 -19.07 22.25
CA SER A 363 -11.76 -19.23 23.30
C SER A 363 -11.78 -18.09 24.33
N TYR A 364 -12.21 -16.88 23.92
CA TYR A 364 -12.22 -15.70 24.78
C TYR A 364 -13.55 -15.44 25.49
N LEU A 365 -14.68 -15.81 24.89
CA LEU A 365 -16.00 -15.59 25.48
C LEU A 365 -16.16 -16.13 26.92
N PRO A 366 -15.67 -17.33 27.27
CA PRO A 366 -15.77 -17.85 28.63
C PRO A 366 -15.05 -17.00 29.68
N ILE A 367 -14.01 -16.25 29.30
CA ILE A 367 -13.24 -15.39 30.22
C ILE A 367 -14.13 -14.31 30.82
N LEU A 368 -15.07 -13.77 30.05
CA LEU A 368 -16.00 -12.74 30.54
C LEU A 368 -16.84 -13.26 31.72
N SER A 369 -17.18 -14.54 31.73
CA SER A 369 -18.02 -15.16 32.76
C SER A 369 -17.26 -15.56 34.03
N GLU A 370 -15.93 -15.36 34.07
CA GLU A 370 -15.15 -15.60 35.28
C GLU A 370 -15.36 -14.52 36.35
N GLU A 371 -15.81 -13.33 35.93
CA GLU A 371 -16.26 -12.26 36.83
C GLU A 371 -17.77 -12.43 37.10
N PRO A 372 -18.17 -12.83 38.33
CA PRO A 372 -19.57 -13.15 38.64
C PRO A 372 -20.57 -12.02 38.41
N ALA A 373 -20.13 -10.77 38.38
CA ALA A 373 -21.01 -9.63 38.11
C ALA A 373 -21.46 -9.56 36.65
N VAL A 374 -20.78 -10.24 35.72
CA VAL A 374 -21.12 -10.23 34.28
C VAL A 374 -22.39 -11.03 34.03
N THR A 375 -23.36 -10.42 33.34
CA THR A 375 -24.69 -11.01 33.09
C THR A 375 -25.00 -11.24 31.61
N LEU A 376 -24.44 -10.44 30.69
CA LEU A 376 -24.75 -10.52 29.26
C LEU A 376 -23.47 -10.46 28.42
N PRO A 377 -22.68 -11.54 28.36
CA PRO A 377 -21.47 -11.57 27.54
C PRO A 377 -21.81 -11.63 26.05
N GLU A 378 -21.14 -10.79 25.28
CA GLU A 378 -21.25 -10.69 23.83
C GLU A 378 -19.84 -10.63 23.22
N GLY A 379 -19.68 -11.17 22.03
CA GLY A 379 -18.40 -11.18 21.35
C GLY A 379 -18.55 -11.15 19.85
N ASN A 380 -17.69 -10.36 19.21
CA ASN A 380 -17.61 -10.19 17.78
C ASN A 380 -16.19 -10.47 17.32
N TYR A 381 -16.05 -11.28 16.28
CA TYR A 381 -14.86 -11.31 15.44
C TYR A 381 -15.20 -10.58 14.15
N LEU A 382 -14.33 -9.65 13.77
CA LEU A 382 -14.50 -8.79 12.60
C LEU A 382 -13.21 -8.81 11.80
N ASP A 383 -13.29 -9.05 10.50
CA ASP A 383 -12.17 -8.78 9.60
C ASP A 383 -12.61 -8.18 8.27
N ARG A 384 -11.64 -7.55 7.62
CA ARG A 384 -11.76 -6.95 6.30
C ARG A 384 -10.43 -7.11 5.58
N ASN A 385 -10.49 -7.59 4.34
CA ASN A 385 -9.41 -7.46 3.37
C ASN A 385 -9.97 -6.74 2.14
N SER A 386 -9.26 -5.75 1.63
CA SER A 386 -9.70 -4.94 0.47
C SER A 386 -8.54 -4.70 -0.49
N GLU A 387 -8.78 -4.88 -1.77
CA GLU A 387 -7.92 -4.39 -2.84
C GLU A 387 -8.59 -3.16 -3.46
N PHE A 388 -7.83 -2.07 -3.55
CA PHE A 388 -8.24 -0.82 -4.16
C PHE A 388 -7.47 -0.63 -5.46
N ARG A 389 -8.15 -0.22 -6.52
CA ARG A 389 -7.53 0.24 -7.77
C ARG A 389 -8.06 1.61 -8.15
N PHE A 390 -7.17 2.53 -8.49
CA PHE A 390 -7.51 3.86 -8.97
C PHE A 390 -6.88 4.12 -10.33
N LEU A 391 -7.69 4.60 -11.28
CA LEU A 391 -7.28 4.98 -12.63
C LEU A 391 -7.74 6.40 -12.92
N SER A 392 -6.94 7.20 -13.61
CA SER A 392 -7.37 8.54 -14.06
C SER A 392 -7.01 8.84 -15.51
N SER A 393 -7.72 9.80 -16.12
CA SER A 393 -7.45 10.30 -17.46
C SER A 393 -6.11 11.03 -17.59
N LEU A 394 -5.51 11.43 -16.46
CA LEU A 394 -4.14 11.97 -16.41
C LEU A 394 -3.07 10.86 -16.41
N GLY A 395 -3.48 9.60 -16.32
CA GLY A 395 -2.60 8.44 -16.40
C GLY A 395 -2.15 7.87 -15.07
N ALA A 396 -2.85 8.17 -13.96
CA ALA A 396 -2.64 7.47 -12.70
C ALA A 396 -3.10 6.00 -12.83
N ASP A 397 -2.34 5.07 -12.25
CA ASP A 397 -2.69 3.65 -12.13
C ASP A 397 -2.11 3.10 -10.82
N ILE A 398 -2.96 3.06 -9.80
CA ILE A 398 -2.59 2.70 -8.44
C ILE A 398 -3.34 1.45 -8.07
N THR A 399 -2.65 0.47 -7.49
CA THR A 399 -3.27 -0.68 -6.83
C THR A 399 -2.69 -0.85 -5.44
N TYR A 400 -3.52 -0.97 -4.41
CA TYR A 400 -3.04 -1.30 -3.06
C TYR A 400 -4.00 -2.19 -2.27
N ASP A 401 -3.48 -2.94 -1.30
CA ASP A 401 -4.28 -3.71 -0.36
C ASP A 401 -4.38 -3.06 1.04
N TYR A 402 -5.47 -3.37 1.72
CA TYR A 402 -5.76 -2.96 3.09
C TYR A 402 -6.32 -4.17 3.85
N GLN A 403 -5.89 -4.35 5.09
CA GLN A 403 -6.40 -5.42 5.94
C GLN A 403 -6.51 -5.01 7.40
N THR A 404 -7.61 -5.41 8.03
CA THR A 404 -7.80 -5.36 9.49
C THR A 404 -8.53 -6.61 9.96
N CYS A 405 -8.20 -7.09 11.15
CA CYS A 405 -8.92 -8.14 11.86
C CYS A 405 -8.91 -7.88 13.36
N GLY A 406 -9.88 -8.41 14.09
CA GLY A 406 -9.94 -8.13 15.52
C GLY A 406 -11.14 -8.72 16.23
N ILE A 407 -11.11 -8.52 17.53
CA ILE A 407 -12.10 -9.03 18.48
C ILE A 407 -12.66 -7.85 19.26
N ALA A 408 -13.99 -7.82 19.41
CA ALA A 408 -14.69 -6.88 20.25
C ALA A 408 -15.63 -7.64 21.18
N LEU A 409 -15.36 -7.56 22.47
CA LEU A 409 -16.12 -8.16 23.56
C LEU A 409 -16.90 -7.07 24.29
N SER A 410 -18.17 -7.31 24.59
CA SER A 410 -19.01 -6.40 25.36
C SER A 410 -19.80 -7.18 26.41
N PHE A 411 -20.12 -6.52 27.52
CA PHE A 411 -20.86 -7.17 28.59
C PHE A 411 -21.61 -6.17 29.47
N ALA A 412 -22.75 -6.61 30.00
CA ALA A 412 -23.40 -5.95 31.13
C ALA A 412 -22.91 -6.56 32.45
N MET A 413 -22.71 -5.70 33.46
CA MET A 413 -22.42 -6.09 34.84
C MET A 413 -23.49 -5.55 35.78
N ALA A 414 -23.83 -6.34 36.80
CA ALA A 414 -24.75 -5.94 37.85
C ALA A 414 -24.34 -6.50 39.22
N GLU A 415 -24.34 -5.65 40.24
CA GLU A 415 -24.13 -6.03 41.64
C GLU A 415 -24.96 -5.13 42.58
N GLY A 416 -26.02 -5.69 43.17
CA GLY A 416 -27.02 -4.90 43.90
C GLY A 416 -27.74 -3.92 42.96
N GLU A 417 -27.74 -2.63 43.31
CA GLU A 417 -28.31 -1.55 42.47
C GLU A 417 -27.30 -1.00 41.43
N LYS A 418 -26.04 -1.43 41.49
CA LYS A 418 -24.99 -0.93 40.60
C LYS A 418 -25.04 -1.66 39.27
N GLN A 419 -24.93 -0.91 38.18
CA GLN A 419 -24.89 -1.41 36.82
C GLN A 419 -23.74 -0.78 36.06
N PHE A 420 -23.15 -1.56 35.15
CA PHE A 420 -22.06 -1.10 34.30
C PHE A 420 -22.13 -1.81 32.95
N HIS A 421 -21.85 -1.08 31.87
CA HIS A 421 -21.66 -1.67 30.55
C HIS A 421 -20.19 -1.57 30.20
N GLY A 422 -19.55 -2.73 30.13
CA GLY A 422 -18.14 -2.84 29.85
C GLY A 422 -17.85 -3.45 28.49
N GLY A 423 -16.59 -3.37 28.12
CA GLY A 423 -16.12 -4.00 26.90
C GLY A 423 -14.61 -3.96 26.80
N TRP A 424 -14.11 -4.74 25.86
CA TRP A 424 -12.71 -4.82 25.50
C TRP A 424 -12.62 -5.08 24.00
N SER A 425 -11.66 -4.46 23.34
CA SER A 425 -11.42 -4.72 21.93
C SER A 425 -9.94 -4.70 21.62
N ASN A 426 -9.57 -5.45 20.59
CA ASN A 426 -8.26 -5.41 20.00
C ASN A 426 -8.39 -5.51 18.48
N GLY A 427 -7.76 -4.57 17.78
CA GLY A 427 -7.64 -4.57 16.34
C GLY A 427 -6.20 -4.75 15.92
N ALA A 428 -6.01 -5.54 14.87
CA ALA A 428 -4.72 -5.87 14.30
C ALA A 428 -4.82 -5.92 12.76
N THR A 429 -3.69 -6.15 12.10
CA THR A 429 -3.64 -6.32 10.64
C THR A 429 -3.39 -7.76 10.22
N ARG A 430 -2.95 -8.63 11.15
CA ARG A 430 -2.72 -10.06 10.93
C ARG A 430 -3.49 -10.89 11.96
N PHE A 431 -4.03 -12.02 11.51
CA PHE A 431 -4.86 -12.90 12.34
C PHE A 431 -4.09 -13.47 13.54
N GLU A 432 -2.79 -13.72 13.37
CA GLU A 432 -1.90 -14.27 14.40
C GLU A 432 -1.72 -13.32 15.60
N GLU A 433 -1.82 -12.00 15.38
CA GLU A 433 -1.71 -10.98 16.43
C GLU A 433 -2.91 -11.03 17.40
N LEU A 434 -3.99 -11.72 17.03
CA LEU A 434 -5.19 -11.85 17.86
C LEU A 434 -5.10 -12.99 18.88
N ARG A 435 -3.94 -13.64 19.03
CA ARG A 435 -3.71 -14.74 19.97
C ARG A 435 -3.03 -14.26 21.25
N GLY A 436 -3.21 -14.98 22.35
CA GLY A 436 -2.51 -14.69 23.61
C GLY A 436 -3.09 -13.49 24.38
N LEU A 437 -4.34 -13.10 24.11
CA LEU A 437 -4.98 -11.93 24.70
C LEU A 437 -5.77 -12.23 25.99
N GLU A 438 -5.69 -13.46 26.50
CA GLU A 438 -6.49 -13.95 27.63
C GLU A 438 -6.32 -13.08 28.88
N GLU A 439 -5.07 -12.77 29.27
CA GLU A 439 -4.83 -11.99 30.49
C GLU A 439 -5.21 -10.52 30.30
N THR A 440 -4.98 -9.94 29.12
CA THR A 440 -5.40 -8.56 28.84
C THR A 440 -6.91 -8.40 28.90
N ILE A 441 -7.66 -9.40 28.41
CA ILE A 441 -9.12 -9.44 28.55
C ILE A 441 -9.50 -9.53 30.04
N ARG A 442 -8.88 -10.46 30.76
CA ARG A 442 -9.15 -10.70 32.19
C ARG A 442 -8.90 -9.46 33.04
N ASP A 443 -7.78 -8.78 32.82
CA ASP A 443 -7.42 -7.55 33.51
C ASP A 443 -8.38 -6.41 33.19
N SER A 444 -8.79 -6.26 31.93
CA SER A 444 -9.80 -5.27 31.54
C SER A 444 -11.16 -5.51 32.18
N VAL A 445 -11.61 -6.76 32.25
CA VAL A 445 -12.87 -7.14 32.92
C VAL A 445 -12.80 -6.86 34.42
N ARG A 446 -11.70 -7.27 35.07
CA ARG A 446 -11.46 -7.02 36.51
C ARG A 446 -11.43 -5.53 36.83
N GLU A 447 -10.74 -4.74 36.02
CA GLU A 447 -10.64 -3.29 36.19
C GLU A 447 -12.01 -2.61 36.08
N GLN A 448 -12.80 -2.99 35.08
CA GLN A 448 -14.15 -2.44 34.90
C GLN A 448 -15.10 -2.86 36.02
N ALA A 449 -14.96 -4.09 36.54
CA ALA A 449 -15.71 -4.55 37.69
C ALA A 449 -15.31 -3.81 38.98
N ASP A 450 -14.02 -3.56 39.21
CA ASP A 450 -13.57 -2.72 40.32
C ASP A 450 -14.06 -1.27 40.18
N SER A 451 -14.02 -0.71 38.97
CA SER A 451 -14.59 0.62 38.73
C SER A 451 -16.08 0.66 39.05
N MET A 452 -16.86 -0.37 38.68
CA MET A 452 -18.27 -0.44 39.07
C MET A 452 -18.45 -0.50 40.59
N ARG A 453 -17.63 -1.29 41.29
CA ARG A 453 -17.75 -1.55 42.75
C ARG A 453 -17.27 -0.40 43.61
N SER A 454 -16.14 0.19 43.24
CA SER A 454 -15.30 0.99 44.13
C SER A 454 -15.23 2.47 43.71
N ALA A 455 -15.79 2.84 42.55
CA ALA A 455 -15.74 4.23 42.10
C ALA A 455 -16.41 5.19 43.08
N VAL A 456 -15.74 6.30 43.33
CA VAL A 456 -16.22 7.37 44.21
C VAL A 456 -16.74 8.54 43.38
N PRO A 457 -17.79 9.25 43.84
CA PRO A 457 -18.29 10.42 43.13
C PRO A 457 -17.25 11.54 43.10
N VAL A 458 -17.22 12.29 42.00
CA VAL A 458 -16.42 13.52 41.86
C VAL A 458 -17.22 14.74 42.34
N GLU A 459 -16.54 15.67 43.00
CA GLU A 459 -17.07 17.01 43.22
C GLU A 459 -16.86 17.83 41.95
N ALA A 460 -17.96 18.28 41.33
CA ALA A 460 -17.91 19.04 40.09
C ALA A 460 -17.03 20.28 40.23
N GLY A 461 -16.10 20.47 39.31
CA GLY A 461 -15.13 21.55 39.40
C GLY A 461 -14.08 21.51 38.31
N LYS A 462 -13.04 22.32 38.50
CA LYS A 462 -11.91 22.42 37.60
C LYS A 462 -10.69 21.72 38.22
N TYR A 463 -10.08 20.80 37.47
CA TYR A 463 -8.98 19.97 37.95
C TYR A 463 -7.92 19.76 36.86
N PRO A 464 -6.66 19.49 37.24
CA PRO A 464 -5.71 18.85 36.36
C PRO A 464 -6.23 17.48 35.92
N VAL A 465 -6.14 17.21 34.62
CA VAL A 465 -6.58 15.95 34.02
C VAL A 465 -5.46 15.35 33.19
N VAL A 466 -5.22 14.05 33.38
CA VAL A 466 -4.35 13.26 32.54
C VAL A 466 -5.20 12.39 31.63
N LEU A 467 -4.99 12.49 30.32
CA LEU A 467 -5.64 11.70 29.30
C LEU A 467 -4.73 10.52 28.92
N SER A 468 -5.28 9.32 28.84
CA SER A 468 -4.62 8.18 28.21
C SER A 468 -4.44 8.40 26.70
N PRO A 469 -3.64 7.57 26.02
CA PRO A 469 -3.57 7.59 24.55
C PRO A 469 -4.93 7.51 23.85
N GLU A 470 -5.87 6.72 24.38
CA GLU A 470 -7.24 6.62 23.87
C GLU A 470 -8.00 7.94 24.02
N ALA A 471 -8.00 8.53 25.22
CA ALA A 471 -8.70 9.77 25.50
C ALA A 471 -8.06 10.97 24.78
N ALA A 472 -6.73 10.98 24.66
CA ALA A 472 -5.96 11.98 23.93
C ALA A 472 -6.22 11.90 22.42
N GLY A 473 -6.28 10.69 21.86
CA GLY A 473 -6.62 10.46 20.46
C GLY A 473 -8.05 10.92 20.13
N VAL A 474 -9.04 10.59 20.97
CA VAL A 474 -10.41 11.09 20.81
C VAL A 474 -10.48 12.61 20.96
N PHE A 475 -9.74 13.19 21.91
CA PHE A 475 -9.64 14.63 22.05
C PHE A 475 -9.09 15.29 20.77
N ALA A 476 -8.00 14.77 20.20
CA ALA A 476 -7.41 15.27 18.97
C ALA A 476 -8.36 15.11 17.77
N HIS A 477 -8.98 13.94 17.63
CA HIS A 477 -9.91 13.62 16.54
C HIS A 477 -11.12 14.56 16.50
N GLU A 478 -11.83 14.66 17.62
CA GLU A 478 -13.07 15.44 17.72
C GLU A 478 -12.80 16.95 17.73
N SER A 479 -11.75 17.39 18.43
CA SER A 479 -11.52 18.82 18.66
C SER A 479 -10.78 19.50 17.50
N PHE A 480 -9.91 18.78 16.80
CA PHE A 480 -9.03 19.33 15.75
C PHE A 480 -9.14 18.62 14.42
N GLY A 481 -9.22 17.30 14.46
CA GLY A 481 -9.21 16.48 13.27
C GLY A 481 -10.30 16.89 12.28
N HIS A 482 -11.56 16.87 12.71
CA HIS A 482 -12.68 17.31 11.88
C HIS A 482 -12.58 18.78 11.43
N LYS A 483 -12.14 19.67 12.31
CA LYS A 483 -11.98 21.10 11.97
C LYS A 483 -10.85 21.39 10.98
N SER A 484 -9.91 20.47 10.88
CA SER A 484 -8.82 20.54 9.92
C SER A 484 -9.24 20.03 8.55
N GLU A 485 -10.41 19.40 8.41
CA GLU A 485 -10.98 19.04 7.11
C GLU A 485 -11.46 20.31 6.39
N ALA A 486 -10.76 20.70 5.32
CA ALA A 486 -10.91 22.02 4.70
C ALA A 486 -12.28 22.27 4.04
N ASP A 487 -13.05 21.24 3.75
CA ASP A 487 -14.40 21.36 3.18
C ASP A 487 -15.39 22.05 4.12
N PHE A 488 -15.20 21.99 5.44
CA PHE A 488 -16.02 22.74 6.40
C PHE A 488 -15.87 24.26 6.30
N MET A 489 -14.70 24.75 5.86
CA MET A 489 -14.38 26.16 5.89
C MET A 489 -14.44 26.86 4.54
N ILE A 490 -14.56 26.15 3.41
CA ILE A 490 -14.60 26.77 2.07
C ILE A 490 -15.68 27.86 1.98
N SER A 491 -16.85 27.61 2.57
CA SER A 491 -18.00 28.52 2.57
C SER A 491 -18.20 29.30 3.88
N ASP A 492 -17.27 29.21 4.84
CA ASP A 492 -17.37 29.86 6.15
C ASP A 492 -16.16 30.78 6.39
N GLU A 493 -16.34 32.07 6.11
CA GLU A 493 -15.31 33.09 6.30
C GLU A 493 -14.91 33.26 7.78
N THR A 494 -15.84 33.02 8.72
CA THR A 494 -15.54 33.12 10.16
C THR A 494 -14.59 32.00 10.57
N MET A 495 -14.81 30.78 10.07
CA MET A 495 -13.91 29.67 10.30
C MET A 495 -12.54 29.88 9.64
N LYS A 496 -12.49 30.44 8.41
CA LYS A 496 -11.20 30.76 7.77
C LYS A 496 -10.37 31.74 8.60
N GLU A 497 -11.00 32.77 9.17
CA GLU A 497 -10.34 33.74 10.05
C GLU A 497 -9.92 33.11 11.39
N GLU A 498 -10.80 32.30 12.01
CA GLU A 498 -10.50 31.64 13.29
C GLU A 498 -9.32 30.67 13.17
N TRP A 499 -9.23 29.98 12.03
CA TRP A 499 -8.25 28.94 11.70
C TRP A 499 -7.17 29.42 10.72
N GLN A 500 -6.74 30.67 10.82
CA GLN A 500 -5.63 31.16 10.00
C GLN A 500 -4.32 30.42 10.34
N LEU A 501 -3.66 29.83 9.33
CA LEU A 501 -2.36 29.17 9.50
C LEU A 501 -1.31 30.13 10.07
N GLY A 502 -0.41 29.62 10.89
CA GLY A 502 0.61 30.40 11.60
C GLY A 502 0.14 30.99 12.93
N LYS A 503 -1.15 30.90 13.27
CA LYS A 503 -1.68 31.32 14.57
C LYS A 503 -1.25 30.35 15.68
N THR A 504 -0.79 30.88 16.81
CA THR A 504 -0.58 30.08 18.02
C THR A 504 -1.94 29.70 18.61
N VAL A 505 -2.22 28.41 18.67
CA VAL A 505 -3.49 27.84 19.11
C VAL A 505 -3.33 26.94 20.34
N GLY A 506 -2.10 26.60 20.72
CA GLY A 506 -1.83 25.70 21.83
C GLY A 506 -0.44 25.87 22.43
N SER A 507 -0.14 24.99 23.39
CA SER A 507 1.15 24.91 24.06
C SER A 507 2.31 24.62 23.08
N PRO A 508 3.51 25.19 23.27
CA PRO A 508 4.65 24.99 22.38
C PRO A 508 5.15 23.53 22.32
N ILE A 509 4.79 22.69 23.31
CA ILE A 509 5.16 21.26 23.31
C ILE A 509 4.18 20.41 22.49
N LEU A 510 3.04 20.97 22.07
CA LEU A 510 1.99 20.23 21.38
C LEU A 510 2.25 20.17 19.88
N SER A 511 2.27 18.97 19.32
CA SER A 511 2.09 18.74 17.89
C SER A 511 0.99 17.71 17.65
N ILE A 512 0.09 17.99 16.72
CA ILE A 512 -0.96 17.08 16.26
C ILE A 512 -0.65 16.73 14.81
N ALA A 513 -0.42 15.45 14.57
CA ALA A 513 -0.03 14.89 13.29
C ALA A 513 -1.14 13.99 12.72
N GLU A 514 -1.12 13.88 11.41
CA GLU A 514 -2.05 13.09 10.61
C GLU A 514 -1.23 12.30 9.58
N SER A 515 -1.44 11.00 9.46
CA SER A 515 -0.82 10.22 8.36
C SER A 515 -1.61 8.98 7.94
N GLY A 516 -1.84 8.88 6.63
CA GLY A 516 -2.36 7.66 5.98
C GLY A 516 -1.32 6.56 5.78
N THR A 517 -0.04 6.81 6.08
CA THR A 517 1.04 5.83 5.87
C THR A 517 1.18 4.83 7.02
N ILE A 518 0.46 5.03 8.13
CA ILE A 518 0.58 4.21 9.34
C ILE A 518 -0.29 2.95 9.18
N PRO A 519 0.28 1.73 9.30
CA PRO A 519 -0.49 0.50 9.25
C PRO A 519 -1.58 0.44 10.32
N GLY A 520 -2.75 -0.10 9.98
CA GLY A 520 -3.90 -0.20 10.89
C GLY A 520 -5.18 0.38 10.28
N SER A 521 -6.13 0.77 11.13
CA SER A 521 -7.45 1.24 10.69
C SER A 521 -7.43 2.53 9.86
N GLY A 522 -6.38 3.35 10.00
CA GLY A 522 -6.18 4.59 9.23
C GLY A 522 -5.30 4.44 7.99
N PHE A 523 -4.83 3.23 7.65
CA PHE A 523 -3.92 3.01 6.53
C PHE A 523 -4.59 3.29 5.18
N VAL A 524 -4.09 4.30 4.48
CA VAL A 524 -4.51 4.76 3.15
C VAL A 524 -3.26 5.34 2.47
N PRO A 525 -2.46 4.55 1.74
CA PRO A 525 -1.23 5.03 1.12
C PRO A 525 -1.50 5.97 -0.07
N TYR A 526 -2.68 5.84 -0.68
CA TYR A 526 -3.23 6.74 -1.69
C TYR A 526 -4.70 6.97 -1.37
N ASP A 527 -5.13 8.22 -1.33
CA ASP A 527 -6.52 8.57 -1.09
C ASP A 527 -7.42 8.21 -2.29
N ASP A 528 -8.73 8.41 -2.15
CA ASP A 528 -9.71 8.02 -3.17
C ASP A 528 -9.73 8.95 -4.40
N GLU A 529 -8.82 9.94 -4.45
CA GLU A 529 -8.51 10.77 -5.62
C GLU A 529 -7.12 10.46 -6.21
N GLY A 530 -6.43 9.43 -5.69
CA GLY A 530 -5.12 9.00 -6.16
C GLY A 530 -3.94 9.83 -5.63
N THR A 531 -4.19 10.69 -4.64
CA THR A 531 -3.15 11.52 -4.00
C THR A 531 -2.35 10.68 -3.02
N LYS A 532 -1.02 10.77 -3.06
CA LYS A 532 -0.14 10.02 -2.15
C LYS A 532 -0.26 10.52 -0.72
N ALA A 533 -0.41 9.61 0.23
CA ALA A 533 -0.42 9.95 1.65
C ALA A 533 0.93 10.48 2.11
N ARG A 534 0.88 11.41 3.07
CA ARG A 534 2.04 12.05 3.68
C ARG A 534 1.77 12.35 5.15
N MET A 535 2.83 12.72 5.87
CA MET A 535 2.70 13.26 7.21
C MET A 535 2.22 14.71 7.12
N ASN A 536 1.04 15.00 7.63
CA ASN A 536 0.48 16.34 7.68
C ASN A 536 0.44 16.82 9.14
N TYR A 537 1.04 17.97 9.41
CA TYR A 537 0.93 18.62 10.71
C TYR A 537 -0.27 19.54 10.74
N LEU A 538 -1.26 19.21 11.56
CA LEU A 538 -2.40 20.08 11.85
C LEU A 538 -1.96 21.18 12.83
N ILE A 539 -1.24 20.76 13.87
CA ILE A 539 -0.56 21.66 14.81
C ILE A 539 0.89 21.23 14.89
N LYS A 540 1.82 22.18 14.78
CA LYS A 540 3.25 21.95 15.05
C LYS A 540 3.74 22.93 16.11
N ASN A 541 4.22 22.41 17.22
CA ASN A 541 4.75 23.19 18.35
C ASN A 541 3.78 24.32 18.79
N GLY A 542 2.51 24.00 18.95
CA GLY A 542 1.44 24.92 19.36
C GLY A 542 0.94 25.87 18.26
N VAL A 543 1.50 25.81 17.06
CA VAL A 543 1.12 26.65 15.91
C VAL A 543 0.25 25.86 14.94
N LEU A 544 -0.86 26.45 14.50
CA LEU A 544 -1.69 25.87 13.44
C LEU A 544 -0.88 25.80 12.15
N ALA A 545 -0.53 24.60 11.71
CA ALA A 545 0.49 24.36 10.70
C ALA A 545 -0.07 23.94 9.34
N GLY A 546 -1.27 23.35 9.32
CA GLY A 546 -1.87 22.85 8.10
C GLY A 546 -3.30 22.37 8.31
N ARG A 547 -3.87 21.86 7.22
CA ARG A 547 -5.22 21.33 7.10
C ARG A 547 -5.20 20.08 6.24
N LEU A 548 -6.34 19.41 6.11
CA LEU A 548 -6.54 18.25 5.27
C LEU A 548 -7.30 18.67 4.01
N HIS A 549 -6.93 18.12 2.87
CA HIS A 549 -7.45 18.54 1.57
C HIS A 549 -7.85 17.40 0.64
N SER A 550 -8.84 17.70 -0.20
CA SER A 550 -9.04 17.09 -1.51
C SER A 550 -8.46 18.00 -2.59
N ALA A 551 -8.43 17.56 -3.85
CA ALA A 551 -7.99 18.41 -4.96
C ALA A 551 -8.84 19.69 -5.08
N MET A 552 -10.15 19.59 -4.86
CA MET A 552 -11.05 20.73 -4.87
C MET A 552 -10.72 21.73 -3.77
N THR A 553 -10.52 21.26 -2.53
CA THR A 553 -10.29 22.18 -1.40
C THR A 553 -8.89 22.79 -1.43
N ALA A 554 -7.89 22.04 -1.89
CA ALA A 554 -6.54 22.53 -2.15
C ALA A 554 -6.55 23.65 -3.20
N ALA A 555 -7.25 23.45 -4.32
CA ALA A 555 -7.40 24.49 -5.35
C ALA A 555 -8.13 25.74 -4.83
N ALA A 556 -9.20 25.55 -4.05
CA ALA A 556 -10.01 26.66 -3.54
C ALA A 556 -9.28 27.54 -2.53
N LEU A 557 -8.38 26.97 -1.72
CA LEU A 557 -7.61 27.68 -0.69
C LEU A 557 -6.18 28.03 -1.13
N ASP A 558 -5.78 27.61 -2.33
CA ASP A 558 -4.40 27.71 -2.83
C ASP A 558 -3.37 27.06 -1.88
N GLU A 559 -3.74 25.91 -1.33
CA GLU A 559 -2.93 25.09 -0.42
C GLU A 559 -2.52 23.77 -1.11
N ASP A 560 -1.57 23.04 -0.53
CA ASP A 560 -1.05 21.79 -1.10
C ASP A 560 -1.97 20.59 -0.82
N LEU A 561 -1.86 19.55 -1.65
CA LEU A 561 -2.52 18.27 -1.44
C LEU A 561 -1.97 17.52 -0.22
N THR A 562 -2.84 16.76 0.45
CA THR A 562 -2.49 16.08 1.71
C THR A 562 -2.77 14.57 1.73
N GLY A 563 -3.51 14.04 0.75
CA GLY A 563 -3.87 12.62 0.70
C GLY A 563 -5.03 12.27 1.64
N ASN A 564 -6.07 13.11 1.68
CA ASN A 564 -7.17 13.02 2.63
C ASN A 564 -8.56 13.02 1.99
N ALA A 565 -8.69 12.91 0.66
CA ALA A 565 -9.99 12.73 0.04
C ALA A 565 -10.41 11.26 0.14
N ARG A 566 -11.33 10.93 1.06
CA ARG A 566 -11.74 9.55 1.32
C ARG A 566 -13.25 9.35 1.23
N ALA A 567 -13.67 8.16 0.83
CA ALA A 567 -15.05 7.68 0.90
C ALA A 567 -15.13 6.32 1.61
N ILE A 568 -16.27 6.04 2.25
CA ILE A 568 -16.49 4.75 2.92
C ILE A 568 -16.68 3.59 1.93
N GLY A 569 -17.11 3.86 0.70
CA GLY A 569 -17.28 2.90 -0.39
C GLY A 569 -17.64 3.55 -1.72
N CYS A 570 -17.77 2.73 -2.76
CA CYS A 570 -18.09 3.16 -4.13
C CYS A 570 -19.48 3.79 -4.30
N GLU A 571 -20.34 3.78 -3.29
CA GLU A 571 -21.64 4.45 -3.29
C GLU A 571 -21.57 5.93 -2.86
N PHE A 572 -20.40 6.39 -2.42
CA PHE A 572 -20.16 7.76 -1.98
C PHE A 572 -19.01 8.43 -2.73
N GLU A 573 -19.14 9.75 -2.93
CA GLU A 573 -18.06 10.61 -3.36
C GLU A 573 -16.97 10.74 -2.28
N PRO A 574 -15.68 10.86 -2.67
CA PRO A 574 -14.63 11.25 -1.76
C PRO A 574 -14.89 12.64 -1.17
N ILE A 575 -14.76 12.77 0.15
CA ILE A 575 -14.80 14.04 0.88
C ILE A 575 -13.52 14.18 1.70
N VAL A 576 -13.23 15.36 2.25
CA VAL A 576 -12.03 15.54 3.06
C VAL A 576 -12.22 14.80 4.39
N ARG A 577 -11.31 13.86 4.69
CA ARG A 577 -11.39 12.95 5.84
C ARG A 577 -10.04 12.69 6.48
N MET A 578 -10.07 12.51 7.80
CA MET A 578 -8.94 11.99 8.56
C MET A 578 -8.54 10.55 8.18
N THR A 579 -7.32 10.16 8.56
CA THR A 579 -6.67 8.85 8.40
C THR A 579 -6.22 8.32 9.76
N THR A 580 -5.00 8.61 10.20
CA THR A 580 -4.50 8.36 11.56
C THR A 580 -4.10 9.68 12.20
N THR A 581 -4.92 10.20 13.12
CA THR A 581 -4.72 11.49 13.79
C THR A 581 -4.23 11.29 15.22
N TYR A 582 -3.08 11.87 15.59
CA TYR A 582 -2.48 11.63 16.90
C TYR A 582 -1.65 12.81 17.41
N ILE A 583 -1.44 12.83 18.73
CA ILE A 583 -0.54 13.79 19.39
C ILE A 583 0.87 13.19 19.42
N GLU A 584 1.90 13.97 19.08
CA GLU A 584 3.30 13.53 19.19
C GLU A 584 3.77 13.47 20.66
N GLY A 585 4.76 12.61 20.95
CA GLY A 585 5.30 12.42 22.29
C GLY A 585 6.18 13.58 22.78
N GLY A 586 6.28 13.71 24.10
CA GLY A 586 7.17 14.64 24.80
C GLY A 586 8.39 13.95 25.40
N ASP A 587 8.73 14.33 26.64
CA ASP A 587 9.94 13.91 27.32
C ASP A 587 9.72 13.26 28.70
N LEU A 588 8.47 13.26 29.21
CA LEU A 588 8.15 12.74 30.54
C LEU A 588 7.89 11.22 30.52
N SER A 589 8.12 10.57 31.66
CA SER A 589 7.48 9.30 32.01
C SER A 589 6.08 9.54 32.60
N PHE A 590 5.25 8.49 32.67
CA PHE A 590 3.92 8.61 33.29
C PHE A 590 3.99 9.05 34.76
N ASP A 591 4.96 8.53 35.52
CA ASP A 591 5.15 8.88 36.92
C ASP A 591 5.55 10.36 37.08
N GLU A 592 6.44 10.87 36.22
CA GLU A 592 6.79 12.31 36.20
C GLU A 592 5.62 13.19 35.77
N LEU A 593 4.77 12.70 34.86
CA LEU A 593 3.59 13.40 34.38
C LEU A 593 2.58 13.62 35.53
N ILE A 594 2.34 12.62 36.36
CA ILE A 594 1.37 12.70 37.47
C ILE A 594 1.95 13.30 38.75
N ALA A 595 3.27 13.19 38.99
CA ALA A 595 3.93 13.60 40.23
C ALA A 595 3.55 14.99 40.79
N PRO A 596 3.39 16.06 39.99
CA PRO A 596 3.07 17.40 40.53
C PRO A 596 1.58 17.59 40.86
N ILE A 597 0.71 16.61 40.57
CA ILE A 597 -0.73 16.74 40.77
C ILE A 597 -1.09 16.43 42.24
N GLU A 598 -1.47 17.45 43.00
CA GLU A 598 -1.96 17.28 44.37
C GLU A 598 -3.34 16.60 44.41
N LYS A 599 -4.28 17.07 43.58
CA LYS A 599 -5.60 16.49 43.34
C LYS A 599 -5.99 16.67 41.88
N GLY A 600 -6.27 15.57 41.19
CA GLY A 600 -6.69 15.59 39.78
C GLY A 600 -7.30 14.25 39.36
N TYR A 601 -7.43 14.03 38.06
CA TYR A 601 -8.04 12.83 37.52
C TYR A 601 -7.27 12.26 36.33
N PHE A 602 -7.20 10.93 36.26
CA PHE A 602 -6.69 10.20 35.10
C PHE A 602 -7.86 9.56 34.35
N ILE A 603 -8.01 9.89 33.07
CA ILE A 603 -9.04 9.35 32.19
C ILE A 603 -8.41 8.22 31.39
N LYS A 604 -8.74 6.98 31.74
CA LYS A 604 -8.08 5.80 31.20
C LYS A 604 -8.71 5.32 29.90
N THR A 605 -10.03 5.20 29.85
CA THR A 605 -10.78 4.74 28.67
C THR A 605 -12.03 5.57 28.48
N VAL A 606 -12.57 5.61 27.26
CA VAL A 606 -13.73 6.46 26.93
C VAL A 606 -14.95 5.65 26.51
N LYS A 607 -16.14 6.23 26.68
CA LYS A 607 -17.39 5.71 26.10
C LYS A 607 -17.64 6.34 24.75
N HIS A 608 -17.58 7.66 24.69
CA HIS A 608 -17.70 8.47 23.49
C HIS A 608 -17.12 9.86 23.78
N GLY A 609 -16.80 10.59 22.70
CA GLY A 609 -16.47 12.00 22.72
C GLY A 609 -17.22 12.73 21.60
N SER A 610 -17.35 14.04 21.74
CA SER A 610 -17.83 14.92 20.68
C SER A 610 -17.36 16.34 20.98
N GLY A 611 -17.18 17.16 19.95
CA GLY A 611 -16.81 18.54 20.16
C GLY A 611 -16.70 19.36 18.89
N MET A 612 -16.88 20.66 19.03
CA MET A 612 -16.51 21.65 18.03
C MET A 612 -15.70 22.76 18.70
N SER A 613 -16.34 23.83 19.18
CA SER A 613 -15.68 24.88 19.98
C SER A 613 -15.52 24.47 21.45
N THR A 614 -16.50 23.72 21.96
CA THR A 614 -16.46 23.03 23.24
C THR A 614 -16.45 21.55 22.97
N PHE A 615 -15.58 20.80 23.65
CA PHE A 615 -15.57 19.34 23.61
C PHE A 615 -16.13 18.76 24.90
N THR A 616 -16.64 17.53 24.77
CA THR A 616 -17.12 16.70 25.85
C THR A 616 -16.61 15.28 25.66
N ILE A 617 -16.05 14.68 26.70
CA ILE A 617 -15.65 13.27 26.70
C ILE A 617 -16.31 12.61 27.91
N ALA A 618 -16.96 11.46 27.67
CA ALA A 618 -17.54 10.65 28.73
C ALA A 618 -16.59 9.49 29.06
N PRO A 619 -15.93 9.49 30.23
CA PRO A 619 -15.05 8.40 30.64
C PRO A 619 -15.81 7.09 30.85
N LYS A 620 -15.14 5.98 30.55
CA LYS A 620 -15.59 4.64 30.95
C LYS A 620 -14.91 4.20 32.24
N VAL A 621 -13.59 4.33 32.31
CA VAL A 621 -12.78 4.11 33.50
C VAL A 621 -11.92 5.35 33.75
N ALA A 622 -11.95 5.85 34.98
CA ALA A 622 -11.15 6.97 35.43
C ALA A 622 -10.67 6.77 36.87
N TYR A 623 -9.61 7.46 37.27
CA TYR A 623 -9.01 7.37 38.60
C TYR A 623 -8.77 8.75 39.20
N GLU A 624 -8.85 8.85 40.52
CA GLU A 624 -8.29 9.99 41.25
C GLU A 624 -6.77 10.00 41.09
N ILE A 625 -6.17 11.19 41.03
CA ILE A 625 -4.74 11.41 41.25
C ILE A 625 -4.62 12.20 42.55
N VAL A 626 -3.91 11.65 43.53
CA VAL A 626 -3.73 12.27 44.85
C VAL A 626 -2.25 12.25 45.23
N ASN A 627 -1.65 13.42 45.41
CA ASN A 627 -0.22 13.61 45.72
C ASN A 627 0.68 12.83 44.75
N GLY A 628 0.42 12.96 43.45
CA GLY A 628 1.21 12.34 42.41
C GLY A 628 1.08 10.82 42.29
N LYS A 629 -0.02 10.23 42.79
CA LYS A 629 -0.27 8.79 42.72
C LYS A 629 -1.69 8.50 42.27
N LEU A 630 -1.87 7.42 41.51
CA LEU A 630 -3.19 6.90 41.20
C LEU A 630 -3.90 6.44 42.49
N GLY A 631 -5.11 6.95 42.68
CA GLY A 631 -5.98 6.66 43.79
C GLY A 631 -7.10 5.70 43.41
N ARG A 632 -8.29 5.93 43.97
CA ARG A 632 -9.46 5.08 43.72
C ARG A 632 -10.04 5.35 42.32
N PRO A 633 -10.80 4.40 41.75
CA PRO A 633 -11.63 4.70 40.60
C PRO A 633 -12.56 5.89 40.89
N ALA A 634 -12.79 6.74 39.88
CA ALA A 634 -13.60 7.94 39.98
C ALA A 634 -14.80 7.86 39.06
N GLN A 635 -15.99 8.20 39.58
CA GLN A 635 -17.21 8.28 38.80
C GLN A 635 -17.32 9.68 38.18
N ILE A 636 -16.87 9.80 36.94
CA ILE A 636 -16.95 11.01 36.13
C ILE A 636 -17.99 10.78 35.04
N SER A 637 -19.00 11.65 34.99
CA SER A 637 -20.02 11.65 33.95
C SER A 637 -19.47 12.25 32.65
N VAL A 638 -18.77 13.39 32.77
CA VAL A 638 -18.23 14.11 31.62
C VAL A 638 -17.04 14.98 32.01
N ILE A 639 -16.04 15.05 31.13
CA ILE A 639 -15.04 16.12 31.13
C ILE A 639 -15.31 17.06 29.95
N SER A 640 -15.09 18.36 30.14
CA SER A 640 -15.35 19.35 29.09
C SER A 640 -14.46 20.58 29.17
N GLY A 641 -14.29 21.26 28.04
CA GLY A 641 -13.52 22.49 27.94
C GLY A 641 -13.69 23.18 26.59
N ASN A 642 -13.28 24.45 26.51
CA ASN A 642 -13.08 25.10 25.23
C ASN A 642 -11.81 24.54 24.58
N VAL A 643 -11.90 24.24 23.29
CA VAL A 643 -10.85 23.54 22.55
C VAL A 643 -9.51 24.30 22.54
N PHE A 644 -9.50 25.60 22.17
CA PHE A 644 -8.26 26.39 22.12
C PHE A 644 -7.69 26.69 23.50
N GLU A 645 -8.55 26.98 24.48
CA GLU A 645 -8.12 27.16 25.87
C GLU A 645 -7.42 25.90 26.37
N THR A 646 -8.03 24.72 26.13
CA THR A 646 -7.50 23.43 26.59
C THR A 646 -6.16 23.10 25.95
N LEU A 647 -5.96 23.40 24.67
CA LEU A 647 -4.64 23.23 24.05
C LEU A 647 -3.55 24.08 24.69
N GLY A 648 -3.89 25.31 25.09
CA GLY A 648 -2.98 26.21 25.79
C GLY A 648 -2.63 25.70 27.20
N LEU A 649 -3.50 24.87 27.78
CA LEU A 649 -3.34 24.26 29.11
C LEU A 649 -2.60 22.91 29.08
N ILE A 650 -2.20 22.42 27.91
CA ILE A 650 -1.36 21.21 27.81
C ILE A 650 0.05 21.56 28.27
N ASP A 651 0.49 20.97 29.38
CA ASP A 651 1.74 21.31 30.05
C ASP A 651 2.64 20.10 30.34
N GLY A 652 2.25 18.90 29.89
CA GLY A 652 3.07 17.69 29.98
C GLY A 652 2.63 16.62 28.98
N LEU A 653 3.61 15.97 28.37
CA LEU A 653 3.41 14.87 27.41
C LEU A 653 4.42 13.76 27.72
N THR A 654 3.96 12.51 27.74
CA THR A 654 4.91 11.39 27.87
C THR A 654 5.67 11.14 26.59
N LYS A 655 6.84 10.51 26.70
CA LYS A 655 7.68 10.16 25.56
C LYS A 655 7.04 9.14 24.63
N ASP A 656 6.47 8.08 25.18
CA ASP A 656 5.93 6.98 24.38
C ASP A 656 4.56 7.37 23.80
N VAL A 657 4.37 7.05 22.52
CA VAL A 657 3.13 7.27 21.76
C VAL A 657 2.50 5.93 21.46
N GLU A 658 1.24 5.78 21.82
CA GLU A 658 0.44 4.61 21.49
C GLU A 658 -0.62 4.99 20.46
N LEU A 659 -0.65 4.26 19.34
CA LEU A 659 -1.63 4.42 18.28
C LEU A 659 -2.58 3.24 18.31
N LEU A 660 -3.87 3.55 18.26
CA LEU A 660 -4.93 2.58 18.42
C LEU A 660 -5.59 2.30 17.07
N SER A 661 -5.74 1.01 16.78
CA SER A 661 -6.54 0.50 15.68
C SER A 661 -7.77 -0.22 16.23
N PHE A 662 -8.91 0.06 15.61
CA PHE A 662 -10.19 -0.48 16.02
C PHE A 662 -10.81 -1.29 14.91
N VAL A 663 -11.49 -2.36 15.28
CA VAL A 663 -12.28 -3.19 14.36
C VAL A 663 -13.78 -2.92 14.41
N ALA A 664 -14.22 -2.17 15.42
CA ALA A 664 -15.59 -1.72 15.57
C ALA A 664 -15.60 -0.19 15.71
N GLY A 665 -16.68 0.43 15.24
CA GLY A 665 -16.79 1.90 15.19
C GLY A 665 -16.02 2.52 14.04
N GLY A 666 -16.02 3.85 13.99
CA GLY A 666 -15.30 4.64 12.98
C GLY A 666 -15.80 6.07 12.94
N CYS A 667 -15.16 6.89 12.12
CA CYS A 667 -15.47 8.31 11.97
C CYS A 667 -16.69 8.50 11.04
N GLY A 668 -17.60 9.40 11.42
CA GLY A 668 -18.82 9.72 10.66
C GLY A 668 -18.83 11.14 10.12
N LYS A 669 -19.11 11.33 8.83
CA LYS A 669 -19.29 12.66 8.22
C LYS A 669 -20.17 12.57 6.98
N MET A 670 -21.11 13.50 6.81
CA MET A 670 -22.00 13.60 5.63
C MET A 670 -22.60 12.25 5.22
N GLU A 671 -23.26 11.57 6.17
CA GLU A 671 -23.89 10.24 5.99
C GLU A 671 -22.91 9.07 5.74
N GLN A 672 -21.61 9.32 5.62
CA GLN A 672 -20.58 8.30 5.51
C GLN A 672 -20.10 7.85 6.90
N TYR A 673 -20.64 6.74 7.39
CA TYR A 673 -20.27 6.12 8.67
C TYR A 673 -20.42 4.59 8.61
N PRO A 674 -19.52 3.80 9.26
CA PRO A 674 -18.29 4.19 9.95
C PRO A 674 -17.05 4.11 9.06
N LEU A 675 -16.38 5.24 8.76
CA LEU A 675 -15.10 5.21 8.05
C LEU A 675 -13.97 4.78 9.01
N PRO A 676 -13.17 3.75 8.68
CA PRO A 676 -12.02 3.36 9.50
C PRO A 676 -10.97 4.49 9.59
N VAL A 677 -10.58 4.80 10.83
CA VAL A 677 -9.55 5.78 11.19
C VAL A 677 -8.71 5.22 12.34
N GLY A 678 -7.44 5.64 12.40
CA GLY A 678 -6.61 5.43 13.58
C GLY A 678 -6.55 6.70 14.41
N PHE A 679 -6.28 6.57 15.71
CA PHE A 679 -5.96 7.71 16.56
C PHE A 679 -5.13 7.28 17.77
N GLY A 680 -4.55 8.25 18.47
CA GLY A 680 -3.81 7.97 19.68
C GLY A 680 -2.95 9.14 20.13
N GLY A 681 -1.88 8.82 20.87
CA GLY A 681 -0.96 9.81 21.37
C GLY A 681 -0.16 9.31 22.58
N PRO A 682 0.59 10.21 23.24
CA PRO A 682 1.12 9.95 24.56
C PRO A 682 0.03 10.08 25.63
N TYR A 683 0.40 9.86 26.89
CA TYR A 683 -0.36 10.41 28.00
C TYR A 683 -0.20 11.93 28.01
N VAL A 684 -1.32 12.64 28.10
CA VAL A 684 -1.37 14.12 28.01
C VAL A 684 -1.86 14.68 29.32
N ARG A 685 -1.09 15.58 29.95
CA ARG A 685 -1.58 16.39 31.07
C ARG A 685 -2.12 17.71 30.57
N VAL A 686 -3.35 17.99 30.97
CA VAL A 686 -3.99 19.30 30.86
C VAL A 686 -4.08 19.88 32.27
N SER A 687 -3.55 21.08 32.48
CA SER A 687 -3.47 21.68 33.82
C SER A 687 -4.84 22.00 34.42
N GLU A 688 -5.86 22.23 33.60
CA GLU A 688 -7.21 22.54 34.05
C GLU A 688 -8.28 22.09 33.03
N MET A 689 -9.25 21.28 33.47
CA MET A 689 -10.46 20.89 32.71
C MET A 689 -11.68 20.85 33.64
N ASN A 690 -12.88 21.07 33.10
CA ASN A 690 -14.11 20.87 33.86
C ASN A 690 -14.38 19.38 33.99
N VAL A 691 -14.61 18.90 35.22
CA VAL A 691 -14.92 17.51 35.55
C VAL A 691 -16.25 17.48 36.30
N GLN A 692 -17.17 16.60 35.88
CA GLN A 692 -18.52 16.45 36.44
C GLN A 692 -18.92 14.99 36.60
#